data_AF-A0A2D4PKK5-F1
#
_entry.id   AF-A0A2D4PKK5-F1
#
_cell.length_a   1.000
_cell.length_b   1.000
_cell.length_c   1.000
_cell.angle_alpha   90.00
_cell.angle_beta   90.00
_cell.angle_gamma   90.00
#
_symmetry.space_group_name_H-M   'P 1'
#
loop_
_entity.id
_entity.type
_entity.pdbx_description
1 polymer ?
#
loop_
_entity_poly.entity_id
_entity_poly.type
_entity_poly.pdbx_seq_one_letter_code
_entity_poly.pdbx_strand_id
1 'polypeptide(L)'
;DDDDDDDDMGDHDEDHPGMDVVLHEDKKYYPTAEEVYGPEVETIVQEEDTQPLTEPIIKPVKTKKFSLMEQTLPVTVYEMDFLADLMDNSELIRNVTLCGHLHHGKTCFVDCLIEQTHPEIRKRYDQDLCYTDILFTEQERGVGIKSTPVTIVLPDTKGKSFLFNIMDTPGHVNFSDEVTAGLRISDGVVLFIDAAEGVMLNTERLIKHAVQERLAVTVCINKIDRLILELKLPPTDAYYKLRHIVDEVNGLISMYSTDENLILSPLLGNVCFASSQYSICFTLGSFAKIYADMYGDINYQEFAKRLWGDIYFNPKTRKFTKKAPTSSSQRSFVEFILEPLYKILAQVVGDVDTTLPQTLDELGIHLTKEELKLNIRPLLRLVCKKFFGEFTGFVDMCVQHIPSPKIGAKTKIEHTYTGGVDSDLGEAMSECDPDGPLMCHTTKMYSTDDGVQFHAFGRVLSGTIHAEQPVKVLGENYTLEDEEDSQICTVGRLWISVARYHIEVNRVPAGNWVLIEGVDQPIVKTATVTEPRGNEEAQIFRPLKFNTTSVIKIAVEPVNPSELPKMLDGLRKVNKSYPSLTTKVEESGEHVILGTGELYLDCVMHDLRKMYSEIDIKVLIMHLQQKYSDFNMWFFLGFPI
;
A
#
# COMPACT_ATOMS: atom_id res chain seq x y z
N ASP A 1 74.36 -13.98 54.41
CA ASP A 1 74.09 -12.81 53.56
C ASP A 1 72.82 -12.16 54.07
N ASP A 2 72.94 -11.67 55.31
CA ASP A 2 72.46 -10.43 55.95
C ASP A 2 71.19 -9.80 55.33
N ASP A 3 70.04 -9.87 55.99
CA ASP A 3 69.57 -9.06 57.15
C ASP A 3 69.02 -7.68 56.72
N ASP A 4 67.69 -7.59 56.80
CA ASP A 4 66.81 -6.56 57.36
C ASP A 4 67.32 -5.12 57.69
N ASP A 5 66.32 -4.22 57.64
CA ASP A 5 66.12 -3.02 58.48
C ASP A 5 66.72 -1.65 58.07
N ASP A 6 65.77 -0.77 57.75
CA ASP A 6 65.47 0.52 58.40
C ASP A 6 66.50 1.67 58.48
N ASP A 7 65.88 2.85 58.44
CA ASP A 7 66.31 4.16 58.96
C ASP A 7 67.31 4.97 58.13
N ASP A 8 66.87 6.05 57.46
CA ASP A 8 66.43 7.35 58.01
C ASP A 8 67.60 8.33 58.22
N MET A 9 67.36 9.57 57.81
CA MET A 9 68.19 10.77 57.97
C MET A 9 69.56 10.75 57.26
N GLY A 10 69.73 11.43 56.13
CA GLY A 10 69.56 12.88 56.05
C GLY A 10 70.91 13.55 56.19
N ASP A 11 71.72 13.51 55.14
CA ASP A 11 72.83 14.45 55.00
C ASP A 11 72.32 15.66 54.21
N HIS A 12 72.23 16.76 54.94
CA HIS A 12 72.03 18.11 54.44
C HIS A 12 73.16 18.47 53.49
N ASP A 13 72.99 18.21 52.20
CA ASP A 13 73.60 19.08 51.20
C ASP A 13 72.71 20.32 51.08
N GLU A 14 73.23 21.42 51.63
CA GLU A 14 72.73 22.75 51.35
C GLU A 14 72.76 22.97 49.83
N ASP A 15 71.64 22.71 49.17
CA ASP A 15 71.38 23.13 47.80
C ASP A 15 71.48 24.67 47.76
N HIS A 16 72.66 25.16 47.39
CA HIS A 16 72.75 26.42 46.68
C HIS A 16 71.67 26.44 45.60
N PRO A 17 70.85 27.50 45.47
CA PRO A 17 69.85 27.53 44.41
C PRO A 17 70.60 27.54 43.08
N GLY A 18 70.67 26.37 42.45
CA GLY A 18 71.08 26.25 41.08
C GLY A 18 70.23 27.23 40.28
N MET A 19 70.89 28.12 39.54
CA MET A 19 70.21 28.85 38.48
C MET A 19 69.84 27.82 37.40
N ASP A 20 68.77 27.07 37.63
CA ASP A 20 68.12 26.30 36.59
C ASP A 20 67.60 27.31 35.57
N VAL A 21 68.26 27.33 34.42
CA VAL A 21 67.96 28.28 33.35
C VAL A 21 66.63 27.88 32.73
N VAL A 22 65.58 28.62 33.06
CA VAL A 22 64.29 28.48 32.39
C VAL A 22 64.41 29.05 30.99
N LEU A 23 64.22 28.20 29.98
CA LEU A 23 64.21 28.61 28.57
C LEU A 23 63.08 29.63 28.35
N HIS A 24 63.24 30.50 27.34
CA HIS A 24 62.26 31.56 27.11
C HIS A 24 60.86 31.02 26.80
N GLU A 25 60.77 29.86 26.14
CA GLU A 25 59.52 29.16 25.81
C GLU A 25 58.82 28.53 27.02
N ASP A 26 59.58 28.09 28.02
CA ASP A 26 59.06 27.46 29.25
C ASP A 26 58.88 28.45 30.41
N LYS A 27 59.11 29.75 30.14
CA LYS A 27 58.99 30.78 31.16
C LYS A 27 57.53 30.96 31.54
N LYS A 28 57.12 30.29 32.61
CA LYS A 28 55.82 30.51 33.27
C LYS A 28 55.83 31.88 33.94
N TYR A 29 55.21 32.86 33.28
CA TYR A 29 55.12 34.23 33.79
C TYR A 29 54.06 34.40 34.88
N TYR A 30 53.07 33.51 34.93
CA TYR A 30 51.94 33.57 35.85
C TYR A 30 51.73 32.21 36.54
N PRO A 31 51.30 32.21 37.82
CA PRO A 31 50.92 30.99 38.53
C PRO A 31 49.69 30.35 37.87
N THR A 32 49.47 29.06 38.12
CA THR A 32 48.33 28.35 37.54
C THR A 32 47.02 28.85 38.16
N ALA A 33 45.91 28.77 37.42
CA ALA A 33 44.63 29.27 37.92
C ALA A 33 44.16 28.52 39.19
N GLU A 34 44.52 27.24 39.32
CA GLU A 34 44.24 26.42 40.51
C GLU A 34 45.04 26.89 41.73
N GLU A 35 46.28 27.33 41.56
CA GLU A 35 47.09 27.95 42.63
C GLU A 35 46.52 29.30 43.10
N VAL A 36 45.85 30.03 42.20
CA VAL A 36 45.30 31.36 42.50
C VAL A 36 43.95 31.27 43.23
N TYR A 37 43.06 30.38 42.80
CA TYR A 37 41.71 30.27 43.36
C TYR A 37 41.54 29.14 44.39
N GLY A 38 42.47 28.19 44.43
CA GLY A 38 42.45 27.05 45.34
C GLY A 38 41.61 25.86 44.85
N PRO A 39 41.73 24.69 45.50
CA PRO A 39 41.13 23.44 45.03
C PRO A 39 39.60 23.38 45.19
N GLU A 40 38.99 24.33 45.92
CA GLU A 40 37.54 24.41 46.07
C GLU A 40 36.85 25.06 44.85
N VAL A 41 37.60 25.72 43.97
CA VAL A 41 37.07 26.47 42.82
C VAL A 41 37.44 25.75 41.52
N GLU A 42 36.43 25.25 40.81
CA GLU A 42 36.62 24.64 39.49
C GLU A 42 36.97 25.73 38.46
N THR A 43 38.23 25.74 38.01
CA THR A 43 38.65 26.61 36.92
C THR A 43 38.39 25.90 35.59
N ILE A 44 37.45 26.43 34.81
CA ILE A 44 37.15 25.93 33.46
C ILE A 44 37.74 26.90 32.44
N VAL A 45 38.59 26.37 31.56
CA VAL A 45 39.11 27.10 30.38
C VAL A 45 38.35 26.60 29.16
N GLN A 46 37.53 27.46 28.55
CA GLN A 46 36.81 27.16 27.30
C GLN A 46 37.42 28.00 26.17
N GLU A 47 38.17 27.35 25.29
CA GLU A 47 38.81 27.99 24.14
C GLU A 47 37.92 27.96 22.90
N GLU A 48 37.04 26.95 22.80
CA GLU A 48 36.11 26.75 21.68
C GLU A 48 34.67 26.59 22.18
N ASP A 49 33.71 27.02 21.35
CA ASP A 49 32.29 26.88 21.64
C ASP A 49 31.86 25.40 21.56
N THR A 50 30.99 24.99 22.47
CA THR A 50 30.47 23.61 22.52
C THR A 50 29.44 23.29 21.43
N GLN A 51 28.90 24.31 20.75
CA GLN A 51 27.92 24.17 19.68
C GLN A 51 28.25 25.10 18.52
N PRO A 52 28.04 24.68 17.25
CA PRO A 52 28.30 25.51 16.10
C PRO A 52 27.27 26.64 15.98
N LEU A 53 27.64 27.74 15.30
CA LEU A 53 26.76 28.89 15.05
C LEU A 53 25.46 28.53 14.29
N THR A 54 25.45 27.41 13.58
CA THR A 54 24.28 26.90 12.87
C THR A 54 23.21 26.32 13.80
N GLU A 55 23.56 25.90 15.02
CA GLU A 55 22.59 25.45 16.02
C GLU A 55 22.06 26.65 16.82
N PRO A 56 20.75 26.94 16.75
CA PRO A 56 20.19 28.08 17.46
C PRO A 56 20.13 27.80 18.97
N ILE A 57 20.52 28.80 19.78
CA ILE A 57 20.47 28.74 21.25
C ILE A 57 19.05 28.44 21.75
N ILE A 58 18.04 29.08 21.16
CA ILE A 58 16.62 28.79 21.41
C ILE A 58 16.08 28.00 20.22
N LYS A 59 15.77 26.72 20.44
CA LYS A 59 15.25 25.84 19.39
C LYS A 59 13.86 26.32 18.95
N PRO A 60 13.64 26.59 17.65
CA PRO A 60 12.32 26.95 17.16
C PRO A 60 11.38 25.76 17.29
N VAL A 61 10.10 26.02 17.56
CA VAL A 61 9.06 24.99 17.57
C VAL A 61 8.85 24.52 16.13
N LYS A 62 9.41 23.36 15.78
CA LYS A 62 9.23 22.72 14.47
C LYS A 62 8.18 21.62 14.61
N THR A 63 7.08 21.72 13.86
CA THR A 63 6.14 20.61 13.70
C THR A 63 6.64 19.72 12.57
N LYS A 64 6.99 18.47 12.90
CA LYS A 64 7.33 17.47 11.89
C LYS A 64 6.02 16.94 11.30
N LYS A 65 5.87 17.07 9.98
CA LYS A 65 4.74 16.51 9.24
C LYS A 65 5.32 15.88 7.99
N PHE A 66 5.20 14.56 7.88
CA PHE A 66 5.70 13.79 6.72
C PHE A 66 4.57 13.28 5.82
N SER A 67 3.33 13.32 6.31
CA SER A 67 2.12 12.89 5.63
C SER A 67 1.05 13.97 5.63
N LEU A 68 0.17 13.93 4.64
CA LEU A 68 -1.02 14.76 4.55
C LEU A 68 -2.19 14.09 5.27
N MET A 69 -2.14 14.14 6.60
CA MET A 69 -3.28 13.75 7.43
C MET A 69 -4.19 14.94 7.74
N GLU A 70 -5.48 14.65 7.70
CA GLU A 70 -6.60 15.48 8.11
C GLU A 70 -7.05 15.01 9.51
N GLN A 71 -7.03 15.92 10.49
CA GLN A 71 -7.45 15.60 11.86
C GLN A 71 -8.97 15.59 12.02
N THR A 72 -9.69 16.31 11.16
CA THR A 72 -11.14 16.40 11.17
C THR A 72 -11.75 15.42 10.19
N LEU A 73 -12.80 14.73 10.60
CA LEU A 73 -13.54 13.82 9.72
C LEU A 73 -14.28 14.62 8.63
N PRO A 74 -14.07 14.31 7.34
CA PRO A 74 -14.77 14.97 6.25
C PRO A 74 -16.22 14.49 6.15
N VAL A 75 -17.05 15.29 5.46
CA VAL A 75 -18.46 14.94 5.23
C VAL A 75 -18.58 13.84 4.17
N THR A 76 -19.29 12.76 4.52
CA THR A 76 -19.58 11.60 3.68
C THR A 76 -21.04 11.54 3.26
N VAL A 77 -21.34 10.78 2.19
CA VAL A 77 -22.72 10.48 1.76
C VAL A 77 -23.45 9.50 2.69
N TYR A 78 -22.69 8.71 3.45
CA TYR A 78 -23.18 7.78 4.46
C TYR A 78 -22.77 8.25 5.87
N GLU A 79 -23.46 7.78 6.89
CA GLU A 79 -23.13 8.08 8.29
C GLU A 79 -22.07 7.09 8.82
N MET A 80 -21.23 7.54 9.75
CA MET A 80 -20.18 6.70 10.34
C MET A 80 -20.75 5.55 11.17
N ASP A 81 -21.92 5.75 11.79
CA ASP A 81 -22.64 4.69 12.50
C ASP A 81 -23.07 3.57 11.53
N PHE A 82 -23.54 3.92 10.33
CA PHE A 82 -23.88 2.95 9.30
C PHE A 82 -22.65 2.18 8.79
N LEU A 83 -21.47 2.82 8.75
CA LEU A 83 -20.22 2.13 8.45
C LEU A 83 -19.90 1.10 9.56
N ALA A 84 -20.01 1.48 10.83
CA ALA A 84 -19.79 0.57 11.96
C ALA A 84 -20.78 -0.60 11.99
N ASP A 85 -22.06 -0.37 11.70
CA ASP A 85 -23.08 -1.42 11.60
C ASP A 85 -22.78 -2.42 10.46
N LEU A 86 -22.23 -1.94 9.34
CA LEU A 86 -21.80 -2.81 8.25
C LEU A 86 -20.55 -3.62 8.61
N MET A 87 -19.67 -3.10 9.49
CA MET A 87 -18.51 -3.84 9.99
C MET A 87 -18.92 -5.08 10.79
N ASP A 88 -20.05 -5.03 11.50
CA ASP A 88 -20.57 -6.19 12.25
C ASP A 88 -21.05 -7.33 11.34
N ASN A 89 -21.41 -7.02 10.08
CA ASN A 89 -21.86 -8.02 9.13
C ASN A 89 -20.74 -8.46 8.19
N SER A 90 -20.06 -9.55 8.56
CA SER A 90 -18.94 -10.13 7.78
C SER A 90 -19.29 -10.60 6.37
N GLU A 91 -20.58 -10.71 5.99
CA GLU A 91 -21.00 -11.04 4.62
C GLU A 91 -21.10 -9.80 3.70
N LEU A 92 -21.28 -8.61 4.29
CA LEU A 92 -21.43 -7.34 3.55
C LEU A 92 -20.11 -6.59 3.39
N ILE A 93 -19.01 -7.17 3.85
CA ILE A 93 -17.65 -6.64 3.72
C ILE A 93 -16.98 -7.25 2.49
N ARG A 94 -16.15 -6.46 1.81
CA ARG A 94 -15.23 -6.93 0.77
C ARG A 94 -13.83 -6.37 1.03
N ASN A 95 -12.88 -7.28 1.26
CA ASN A 95 -11.45 -6.96 1.39
C ASN A 95 -10.78 -7.13 0.02
N VAL A 96 -10.45 -6.02 -0.63
CA VAL A 96 -10.01 -5.97 -2.02
C VAL A 96 -8.68 -5.24 -2.11
N THR A 97 -7.70 -5.86 -2.75
CA THR A 97 -6.46 -5.17 -3.14
C THR A 97 -6.53 -4.72 -4.60
N LEU A 98 -6.27 -3.44 -4.86
CA LEU A 98 -6.07 -2.93 -6.21
C LEU A 98 -4.58 -3.06 -6.54
N CYS A 99 -4.26 -3.88 -7.53
CA CYS A 99 -2.88 -4.07 -7.98
C CYS A 99 -2.78 -3.93 -9.50
N GLY A 100 -1.58 -3.72 -10.02
CA GLY A 100 -1.37 -3.50 -11.46
C GLY A 100 -0.08 -2.75 -11.70
N HIS A 101 0.33 -2.67 -12.96
CA HIS A 101 1.60 -2.04 -13.34
C HIS A 101 1.64 -0.53 -13.00
N LEU A 102 2.85 0.04 -13.12
CA LEU A 102 3.14 1.44 -12.87
C LEU A 102 2.22 2.32 -13.75
N HIS A 103 1.63 3.36 -13.12
CA HIS A 103 0.73 4.32 -13.74
C HIS A 103 -0.47 3.74 -14.49
N HIS A 104 -0.96 2.54 -14.18
CA HIS A 104 -2.23 2.01 -14.73
C HIS A 104 -3.50 2.66 -14.13
N GLY A 105 -3.35 3.72 -13.32
CA GLY A 105 -4.47 4.54 -12.82
C GLY A 105 -5.21 4.00 -11.60
N LYS A 106 -4.52 3.25 -10.72
CA LYS A 106 -5.07 2.70 -9.46
C LYS A 106 -5.48 3.80 -8.49
N THR A 107 -4.54 4.66 -8.11
CA THR A 107 -4.73 5.83 -7.25
C THR A 107 -5.83 6.75 -7.79
N CYS A 108 -5.80 7.09 -9.08
CA CYS A 108 -6.85 7.88 -9.73
C CYS A 108 -8.23 7.21 -9.70
N PHE A 109 -8.29 5.88 -9.67
CA PHE A 109 -9.55 5.14 -9.57
C PHE A 109 -10.11 5.25 -8.15
N VAL A 110 -9.26 5.12 -7.13
CA VAL A 110 -9.64 5.37 -5.73
C VAL A 110 -10.10 6.82 -5.54
N ASP A 111 -9.45 7.79 -6.19
CA ASP A 111 -9.91 9.20 -6.18
C ASP A 111 -11.37 9.32 -6.65
N CYS A 112 -11.77 8.56 -7.67
CA CYS A 112 -13.16 8.59 -8.15
C CYS A 112 -14.14 8.01 -7.13
N LEU A 113 -13.75 6.94 -6.42
CA LEU A 113 -14.55 6.36 -5.34
C LEU A 113 -14.66 7.29 -4.15
N ILE A 114 -13.57 7.98 -3.78
CA ILE A 114 -13.56 8.98 -2.72
C ILE A 114 -14.43 10.18 -3.10
N GLU A 115 -14.33 10.71 -4.33
CA GLU A 115 -15.20 11.79 -4.78
C GLU A 115 -16.69 11.40 -4.85
N GLN A 116 -16.99 10.12 -5.10
CA GLN A 116 -18.36 9.63 -5.05
C GLN A 116 -18.89 9.63 -3.62
N THR A 117 -18.06 9.20 -2.66
CA THR A 117 -18.44 9.02 -1.25
C THR A 117 -18.31 10.28 -0.41
N HIS A 118 -17.48 11.23 -0.82
CA HIS A 118 -17.20 12.49 -0.12
C HIS A 118 -17.53 13.67 -1.04
N PRO A 119 -18.67 14.34 -0.84
CA PRO A 119 -19.11 15.41 -1.74
C PRO A 119 -18.21 16.64 -1.76
N GLU A 120 -17.51 16.93 -0.67
CA GLU A 120 -16.63 18.11 -0.53
C GLU A 120 -15.23 17.87 -1.11
N ILE A 121 -14.80 16.61 -1.14
CA ILE A 121 -13.50 16.23 -1.71
C ILE A 121 -13.67 16.16 -3.23
N ARG A 122 -12.94 17.03 -3.93
CA ARG A 122 -12.99 17.17 -5.39
C ARG A 122 -11.58 17.33 -5.95
N LYS A 123 -11.29 16.59 -7.02
CA LYS A 123 -10.09 16.80 -7.83
C LYS A 123 -10.07 18.22 -8.41
N ARG A 124 -8.90 18.85 -8.36
CA ARG A 124 -8.67 20.16 -8.98
C ARG A 124 -8.69 20.00 -10.50
N TYR A 125 -9.07 21.05 -11.23
CA TYR A 125 -9.23 20.95 -12.69
C TYR A 125 -7.94 20.59 -13.44
N ASP A 126 -6.79 21.04 -12.93
CA ASP A 126 -5.50 20.93 -13.63
C ASP A 126 -4.52 19.96 -12.96
N GLN A 127 -4.87 19.41 -11.78
CA GLN A 127 -3.99 18.52 -11.01
C GLN A 127 -4.78 17.35 -10.45
N ASP A 128 -4.19 16.16 -10.56
CA ASP A 128 -4.73 14.96 -9.95
C ASP A 128 -4.68 15.05 -8.41
N LEU A 129 -5.72 14.54 -7.74
CA LEU A 129 -5.84 14.64 -6.29
C LEU A 129 -4.86 13.69 -5.59
N CYS A 130 -4.73 12.47 -6.12
CA CYS A 130 -3.95 11.37 -5.57
C CYS A 130 -4.21 11.23 -4.06
N TYR A 131 -5.45 10.89 -3.71
CA TYR A 131 -5.93 10.88 -2.33
C TYR A 131 -5.13 9.92 -1.44
N THR A 132 -4.80 8.74 -1.96
CA THR A 132 -4.06 7.67 -1.27
C THR A 132 -2.55 7.89 -1.20
N ASP A 133 -1.99 8.78 -2.02
CA ASP A 133 -0.59 9.20 -1.96
C ASP A 133 -0.43 10.24 -0.84
N ILE A 134 -0.40 9.75 0.40
CA ILE A 134 -0.42 10.59 1.61
C ILE A 134 0.95 11.14 1.96
N LEU A 135 2.04 10.48 1.57
CA LEU A 135 3.39 10.92 1.90
C LEU A 135 3.85 12.01 0.92
N PHE A 136 4.55 13.02 1.42
CA PHE A 136 5.09 14.07 0.54
C PHE A 136 6.06 13.51 -0.52
N THR A 137 6.82 12.46 -0.18
CA THR A 137 7.72 11.79 -1.11
C THR A 137 6.98 11.12 -2.27
N GLU A 138 5.77 10.59 -2.04
CA GLU A 138 4.96 9.99 -3.11
C GLU A 138 4.46 11.08 -4.07
N GLN A 139 4.03 12.22 -3.55
CA GLN A 139 3.53 13.34 -4.34
C GLN A 139 4.63 14.01 -5.16
N GLU A 140 5.81 14.21 -4.59
CA GLU A 140 6.95 14.79 -5.30
C GLU A 140 7.46 13.88 -6.42
N ARG A 141 7.47 12.56 -6.20
CA ARG A 141 7.91 11.58 -7.19
C ARG A 141 6.83 11.18 -8.20
N GLY A 142 5.56 11.38 -7.85
CA GLY A 142 4.41 10.91 -8.62
C GLY A 142 4.26 9.39 -8.66
N VAL A 143 4.89 8.67 -7.73
CA VAL A 143 4.89 7.20 -7.66
C VAL A 143 4.43 6.78 -6.27
N GLY A 144 3.38 5.96 -6.19
CA GLY A 144 3.01 5.32 -4.93
C GLY A 144 4.15 4.44 -4.42
N ILE A 145 4.52 4.62 -3.15
CA ILE A 145 5.62 3.95 -2.46
C ILE A 145 5.05 2.98 -1.42
N LYS A 146 4.04 3.42 -0.66
CA LYS A 146 3.38 2.64 0.37
C LYS A 146 2.02 2.17 -0.12
N SER A 147 1.64 0.99 0.34
CA SER A 147 0.26 0.53 0.20
C SER A 147 -0.62 1.33 1.17
N THR A 148 -1.73 1.92 0.73
CA THR A 148 -2.59 2.77 1.59
C THR A 148 -4.03 2.23 1.62
N PRO A 149 -4.57 1.91 2.82
CA PRO A 149 -5.90 1.36 2.95
C PRO A 149 -6.97 2.46 3.02
N VAL A 150 -8.08 2.20 2.33
CA VAL A 150 -9.27 3.03 2.28
C VAL A 150 -10.49 2.16 2.57
N THR A 151 -11.20 2.49 3.65
CA THR A 151 -12.46 1.84 4.01
C THR A 151 -13.63 2.77 3.67
N ILE A 152 -14.50 2.35 2.75
CA ILE A 152 -15.65 3.15 2.30
C ILE A 152 -16.87 2.28 2.05
N VAL A 153 -18.06 2.89 2.14
CA VAL A 153 -19.32 2.21 1.81
C VAL A 153 -19.74 2.55 0.39
N LEU A 154 -20.00 1.53 -0.42
CA LEU A 154 -20.36 1.67 -1.84
C LEU A 154 -21.66 0.91 -2.17
N PRO A 155 -22.61 1.53 -2.90
CA PRO A 155 -23.83 0.87 -3.36
C PRO A 155 -23.58 0.01 -4.61
N ASP A 156 -24.26 -1.15 -4.67
CA ASP A 156 -24.33 -2.00 -5.86
C ASP A 156 -25.35 -1.47 -6.88
N THR A 157 -25.46 -2.11 -8.05
CA THR A 157 -26.43 -1.70 -9.08
C THR A 157 -27.91 -1.83 -8.62
N LYS A 158 -28.19 -2.56 -7.54
CA LYS A 158 -29.53 -2.70 -6.94
C LYS A 158 -29.78 -1.68 -5.82
N GLY A 159 -28.78 -0.87 -5.45
CA GLY A 159 -28.82 0.10 -4.36
C GLY A 159 -28.50 -0.47 -2.98
N LYS A 160 -28.04 -1.72 -2.88
CA LYS A 160 -27.57 -2.30 -1.62
C LYS A 160 -26.13 -1.86 -1.36
N SER A 161 -25.89 -1.25 -0.22
CA SER A 161 -24.56 -0.82 0.20
C SER A 161 -23.74 -1.96 0.80
N PHE A 162 -22.45 -1.97 0.48
CA PHE A 162 -21.45 -2.90 0.99
C PHE A 162 -20.26 -2.10 1.52
N LEU A 163 -19.58 -2.64 2.54
CA LEU A 163 -18.36 -2.07 3.07
C LEU A 163 -17.17 -2.60 2.26
N PHE A 164 -16.40 -1.68 1.71
CA PHE A 164 -15.22 -1.97 0.90
C PHE A 164 -13.97 -1.55 1.65
N ASN A 165 -13.18 -2.55 2.03
CA ASN A 165 -11.81 -2.38 2.51
C ASN A 165 -10.89 -2.49 1.29
N ILE A 166 -10.44 -1.35 0.77
CA ILE A 166 -9.66 -1.23 -0.46
C ILE A 166 -8.20 -0.95 -0.10
N MET A 167 -7.28 -1.81 -0.53
CA MET A 167 -5.85 -1.54 -0.44
C MET A 167 -5.36 -1.01 -1.78
N ASP A 168 -5.01 0.27 -1.85
CA ASP A 168 -4.29 0.81 -3.00
C ASP A 168 -2.82 0.46 -2.88
N THR A 169 -2.27 -0.25 -3.87
CA THR A 169 -0.90 -0.75 -3.82
C THR A 169 0.00 -0.08 -4.86
N PRO A 170 1.30 0.07 -4.57
CA PRO A 170 2.23 0.69 -5.50
C PRO A 170 2.38 -0.14 -6.78
N GLY A 171 2.43 0.54 -7.93
CA GLY A 171 2.55 -0.12 -9.24
C GLY A 171 3.96 -0.45 -9.68
N HIS A 172 4.97 0.16 -9.05
CA HIS A 172 6.36 -0.03 -9.40
C HIS A 172 6.88 -1.39 -8.91
N VAL A 173 7.64 -2.09 -9.75
CA VAL A 173 8.09 -3.47 -9.49
C VAL A 173 8.94 -3.61 -8.21
N ASN A 174 9.72 -2.58 -7.88
CA ASN A 174 10.55 -2.58 -6.67
C ASN A 174 9.72 -2.59 -5.37
N PHE A 175 8.47 -2.10 -5.38
CA PHE A 175 7.57 -2.11 -4.22
C PHE A 175 6.57 -3.27 -4.27
N SER A 176 6.93 -4.39 -4.92
CA SER A 176 6.07 -5.59 -4.99
C SER A 176 5.83 -6.26 -3.64
N ASP A 177 6.67 -5.96 -2.66
CA ASP A 177 6.55 -6.38 -1.27
C ASP A 177 5.38 -5.72 -0.54
N GLU A 178 5.14 -4.44 -0.80
CA GLU A 178 3.95 -3.71 -0.34
C GLU A 178 2.67 -4.34 -0.90
N VAL A 179 2.70 -4.78 -2.17
CA VAL A 179 1.57 -5.51 -2.76
C VAL A 179 1.37 -6.86 -2.04
N THR A 180 2.45 -7.59 -1.76
CA THR A 180 2.40 -8.89 -1.04
C THR A 180 1.72 -8.74 0.32
N ALA A 181 2.06 -7.68 1.08
CA ALA A 181 1.47 -7.41 2.38
C ALA A 181 -0.03 -7.12 2.31
N GLY A 182 -0.49 -6.41 1.27
CA GLY A 182 -1.92 -6.14 1.01
C GLY A 182 -2.70 -7.37 0.54
N LEU A 183 -2.10 -8.19 -0.32
CA LEU A 183 -2.70 -9.45 -0.80
C LEU A 183 -2.96 -10.42 0.36
N ARG A 184 -2.06 -10.47 1.34
CA ARG A 184 -2.18 -11.37 2.49
C ARG A 184 -3.45 -11.11 3.31
N ILE A 185 -3.82 -9.86 3.54
CA ILE A 185 -4.99 -9.46 4.32
C ILE A 185 -6.30 -9.37 3.49
N SER A 186 -6.21 -9.41 2.16
CA SER A 186 -7.35 -9.30 1.23
C SER A 186 -7.93 -10.65 0.84
N ASP A 187 -9.21 -10.70 0.47
CA ASP A 187 -9.87 -11.92 -0.02
C ASP A 187 -9.91 -12.00 -1.56
N GLY A 188 -9.70 -10.86 -2.23
CA GLY A 188 -9.62 -10.80 -3.68
C GLY A 188 -8.77 -9.65 -4.20
N VAL A 189 -8.52 -9.72 -5.50
CA VAL A 189 -7.65 -8.81 -6.24
C VAL A 189 -8.40 -8.22 -7.41
N VAL A 190 -8.24 -6.90 -7.59
CA VAL A 190 -8.64 -6.20 -8.80
C VAL A 190 -7.38 -5.76 -9.53
N LEU A 191 -7.13 -6.40 -10.66
CA LEU A 191 -5.96 -6.15 -11.49
C LEU A 191 -6.24 -5.02 -12.49
N PHE A 192 -5.51 -3.92 -12.38
CA PHE A 192 -5.59 -2.77 -13.27
C PHE A 192 -4.66 -2.92 -14.48
N ILE A 193 -5.25 -2.84 -15.67
CA ILE A 193 -4.54 -2.92 -16.94
C ILE A 193 -4.87 -1.68 -17.77
N ASP A 194 -3.86 -0.95 -18.22
CA ASP A 194 -4.07 0.17 -19.13
C ASP A 194 -4.45 -0.36 -20.52
N ALA A 195 -5.57 0.12 -21.06
CA ALA A 195 -6.12 -0.34 -22.32
C ALA A 195 -5.19 -0.10 -23.53
N ALA A 196 -4.39 0.99 -23.50
CA ALA A 196 -3.46 1.31 -24.58
C ALA A 196 -2.22 0.41 -24.52
N GLU A 197 -1.64 0.27 -23.32
CA GLU A 197 -0.42 -0.49 -23.07
C GLU A 197 -0.67 -2.01 -23.13
N GLY A 198 -1.70 -2.50 -22.46
CA GLY A 198 -2.00 -3.93 -22.32
C GLY A 198 -1.27 -4.58 -21.15
N VAL A 199 -1.05 -5.89 -21.24
CA VAL A 199 -0.38 -6.65 -20.18
C VAL A 199 1.11 -6.30 -20.15
N MET A 200 1.59 -5.91 -18.98
CA MET A 200 2.98 -5.48 -18.73
C MET A 200 3.67 -6.39 -17.70
N LEU A 201 4.99 -6.24 -17.53
CA LEU A 201 5.83 -7.08 -16.65
C LEU A 201 5.22 -7.28 -15.25
N ASN A 202 4.90 -6.20 -14.54
CA ASN A 202 4.35 -6.30 -13.19
C ASN A 202 2.93 -6.91 -13.18
N THR A 203 2.17 -6.74 -14.27
CA THR A 203 0.83 -7.35 -14.41
C THR A 203 0.94 -8.88 -14.37
N GLU A 204 1.85 -9.46 -15.15
CA GLU A 204 2.12 -10.89 -15.15
C GLU A 204 2.60 -11.38 -13.77
N ARG A 205 3.56 -10.67 -13.18
CA ARG A 205 4.10 -11.02 -11.85
C ARG A 205 3.04 -11.01 -10.75
N LEU A 206 2.10 -10.07 -10.82
CA LEU A 206 1.01 -9.94 -9.86
C LEU A 206 -0.08 -11.00 -10.07
N ILE A 207 -0.38 -11.36 -11.32
CA ILE A 207 -1.27 -12.49 -11.63
C ILE A 207 -0.70 -13.77 -11.00
N LYS A 208 0.57 -14.07 -11.28
CA LYS A 208 1.26 -15.24 -10.70
C LYS A 208 1.18 -15.24 -9.18
N HIS A 209 1.44 -14.09 -8.56
CA HIS A 209 1.47 -13.98 -7.11
C HIS A 209 0.08 -14.09 -6.47
N ALA A 210 -0.95 -13.48 -7.07
CA ALA A 210 -2.33 -13.58 -6.60
C ALA A 210 -2.89 -15.01 -6.70
N VAL A 211 -2.58 -15.73 -7.78
CA VAL A 211 -2.95 -17.14 -7.95
C VAL A 211 -2.23 -18.03 -6.92
N GLN A 212 -0.95 -17.76 -6.65
CA GLN A 212 -0.18 -18.51 -5.64
C GLN A 212 -0.72 -18.34 -4.21
N GLU A 213 -1.22 -17.15 -3.87
CA GLU A 213 -1.86 -16.85 -2.57
C GLU A 213 -3.36 -17.25 -2.55
N ARG A 214 -3.85 -17.97 -3.57
CA ARG A 214 -5.23 -18.50 -3.70
C ARG A 214 -6.33 -17.43 -3.60
N LEU A 215 -6.09 -16.26 -4.20
CA LEU A 215 -7.05 -15.15 -4.21
C LEU A 215 -7.99 -15.20 -5.41
N ALA A 216 -9.21 -14.69 -5.22
CA ALA A 216 -10.11 -14.42 -6.34
C ALA A 216 -9.54 -13.27 -7.19
N VAL A 217 -9.40 -13.51 -8.50
CA VAL A 217 -8.85 -12.52 -9.44
C VAL A 217 -9.99 -11.91 -10.26
N THR A 218 -10.02 -10.59 -10.33
CA THR A 218 -10.87 -9.80 -11.22
C THR A 218 -10.02 -8.75 -11.94
N VAL A 219 -10.48 -8.24 -13.07
CA VAL A 219 -9.69 -7.30 -13.90
C VAL A 219 -10.47 -6.02 -14.13
N CYS A 220 -9.80 -4.87 -13.99
CA CYS A 220 -10.28 -3.63 -14.53
C CYS A 220 -9.37 -3.12 -15.64
N ILE A 221 -9.91 -3.07 -16.86
CA ILE A 221 -9.24 -2.46 -18.01
C ILE A 221 -9.47 -0.95 -17.92
N ASN A 222 -8.49 -0.24 -17.40
CA ASN A 222 -8.53 1.20 -17.18
C ASN A 222 -7.98 1.96 -18.39
N LYS A 223 -8.18 3.28 -18.40
CA LYS A 223 -7.75 4.20 -19.45
C LYS A 223 -8.27 3.86 -20.85
N ILE A 224 -9.50 3.36 -20.94
CA ILE A 224 -10.15 3.09 -22.23
C ILE A 224 -10.28 4.36 -23.09
N ASP A 225 -10.28 5.54 -22.47
CA ASP A 225 -10.26 6.83 -23.15
C ASP A 225 -9.02 7.03 -24.02
N ARG A 226 -7.87 6.43 -23.69
CA ARG A 226 -6.65 6.51 -24.52
C ARG A 226 -6.84 5.82 -25.87
N LEU A 227 -7.65 4.76 -25.94
CA LEU A 227 -7.99 4.12 -27.21
C LEU A 227 -8.75 5.08 -28.15
N ILE A 228 -9.52 6.00 -27.56
CA ILE A 228 -10.44 6.90 -28.25
C ILE A 228 -9.76 8.24 -28.58
N LEU A 229 -9.13 8.86 -27.59
CA LEU A 229 -8.60 10.23 -27.68
C LEU A 229 -7.14 10.26 -28.16
N GLU A 230 -6.31 9.32 -27.71
CA GLU A 230 -4.89 9.27 -28.05
C GLU A 230 -4.64 8.44 -29.31
N LEU A 231 -4.98 7.15 -29.27
CA LEU A 231 -4.76 6.22 -30.38
C LEU A 231 -5.77 6.40 -31.51
N LYS A 232 -6.94 6.98 -31.22
CA LYS A 232 -8.03 7.23 -32.19
C LYS A 232 -8.40 5.99 -32.99
N LEU A 233 -8.42 4.83 -32.33
CA LEU A 233 -8.75 3.57 -32.97
C LEU A 233 -10.23 3.55 -33.35
N PRO A 234 -10.61 2.98 -34.51
CA PRO A 234 -12.00 2.68 -34.80
C PRO A 234 -12.63 1.81 -33.69
N PRO A 235 -13.94 1.95 -33.38
CA PRO A 235 -14.59 1.19 -32.31
C PRO A 235 -14.41 -0.33 -32.42
N THR A 236 -14.37 -0.86 -33.65
CA THR A 236 -14.14 -2.30 -33.88
C THR A 236 -12.72 -2.74 -33.50
N ASP A 237 -11.71 -1.91 -33.79
CA ASP A 237 -10.31 -2.22 -33.50
C ASP A 237 -10.01 -2.05 -32.00
N ALA A 238 -10.62 -1.04 -31.37
CA ALA A 238 -10.59 -0.89 -29.91
C ALA A 238 -11.20 -2.11 -29.21
N TYR A 239 -12.33 -2.65 -29.70
CA TYR A 239 -12.89 -3.90 -29.20
C TYR A 239 -11.91 -5.08 -29.32
N TYR A 240 -11.23 -5.22 -30.46
CA TYR A 240 -10.22 -6.29 -30.61
C TYR A 240 -9.05 -6.12 -29.64
N LYS A 241 -8.59 -4.90 -29.40
CA LYS A 241 -7.54 -4.61 -28.40
C LYS A 241 -8.00 -4.98 -26.99
N LEU A 242 -9.22 -4.60 -26.60
CA LEU A 242 -9.81 -4.96 -25.30
C LEU A 242 -9.96 -6.48 -25.16
N ARG A 243 -10.46 -7.16 -26.20
CA ARG A 243 -10.58 -8.62 -26.21
C ARG A 243 -9.21 -9.30 -26.09
N HIS A 244 -8.22 -8.81 -26.82
CA HIS A 244 -6.87 -9.34 -26.77
C HIS A 244 -6.26 -9.26 -25.37
N ILE A 245 -6.48 -8.14 -24.65
CA ILE A 245 -6.05 -8.01 -23.25
C ILE A 245 -6.70 -9.09 -22.37
N VAL A 246 -8.01 -9.30 -22.49
CA VAL A 246 -8.72 -10.34 -21.72
C VAL A 246 -8.18 -11.74 -22.04
N ASP A 247 -7.96 -12.04 -23.32
CA ASP A 247 -7.43 -13.33 -23.77
C ASP A 247 -6.00 -13.58 -23.25
N GLU A 248 -5.14 -12.55 -23.25
CA GLU A 248 -3.78 -12.62 -22.73
C GLU A 248 -3.74 -12.88 -21.22
N VAL A 249 -4.59 -12.18 -20.45
CA VAL A 249 -4.70 -12.43 -19.00
C VAL A 249 -5.18 -13.84 -18.72
N ASN A 250 -6.17 -14.34 -19.47
CA ASN A 250 -6.62 -15.74 -19.34
C ASN A 250 -5.50 -16.73 -19.65
N GLY A 251 -4.69 -16.46 -20.68
CA GLY A 251 -3.50 -17.24 -21.00
C GLY A 251 -2.54 -17.33 -19.81
N LEU A 252 -2.26 -16.20 -19.17
CA LEU A 252 -1.41 -16.16 -17.97
C LEU A 252 -2.01 -16.89 -16.77
N ILE A 253 -3.31 -16.71 -16.49
CA ILE A 253 -3.97 -17.43 -15.39
C ILE A 253 -3.93 -18.94 -15.64
N SER A 254 -4.21 -19.40 -16.86
CA SER A 254 -4.15 -20.82 -17.23
C SER A 254 -2.75 -21.43 -17.14
N MET A 255 -1.71 -20.60 -17.24
CA MET A 255 -0.32 -21.03 -17.08
C MET A 255 0.05 -21.23 -15.60
N TYR A 256 -0.51 -20.42 -14.70
CA TYR A 256 -0.15 -20.41 -13.28
C TYR A 256 -1.12 -21.16 -12.38
N SER A 257 -2.36 -21.39 -12.82
CA SER A 257 -3.38 -22.13 -12.10
C SER A 257 -3.66 -23.48 -12.75
N THR A 258 -3.83 -24.51 -11.94
CA THR A 258 -4.38 -25.81 -12.37
C THR A 258 -5.91 -25.82 -12.39
N ASP A 259 -6.54 -24.80 -11.80
CA ASP A 259 -7.99 -24.72 -11.65
C ASP A 259 -8.63 -24.10 -12.89
N GLU A 260 -9.42 -24.88 -13.62
CA GLU A 260 -10.14 -24.44 -14.83
C GLU A 260 -11.27 -23.41 -14.55
N ASN A 261 -11.61 -23.19 -13.28
CA ASN A 261 -12.74 -22.35 -12.87
C ASN A 261 -12.44 -20.84 -12.84
N LEU A 262 -11.18 -20.43 -13.01
CA LEU A 262 -10.74 -19.03 -12.94
C LEU A 262 -10.70 -18.35 -14.32
N ILE A 263 -11.74 -18.51 -15.14
CA ILE A 263 -11.82 -17.84 -16.44
C ILE A 263 -12.34 -16.42 -16.27
N LEU A 264 -11.62 -15.45 -16.83
CA LEU A 264 -12.02 -14.05 -16.87
C LEU A 264 -12.76 -13.72 -18.18
N SER A 265 -13.96 -13.16 -18.04
CA SER A 265 -14.75 -12.68 -19.17
C SER A 265 -15.71 -11.58 -18.72
N PRO A 266 -15.84 -10.49 -19.49
CA PRO A 266 -16.87 -9.47 -19.24
C PRO A 266 -18.29 -10.03 -19.14
N LEU A 267 -18.57 -11.17 -19.80
CA LEU A 267 -19.87 -11.86 -19.72
C LEU A 267 -20.16 -12.46 -18.35
N LEU A 268 -19.12 -12.88 -17.63
CA LEU A 268 -19.22 -13.41 -16.27
C LEU A 268 -19.34 -12.27 -15.26
N GLY A 269 -18.95 -11.04 -15.63
CA GLY A 269 -18.96 -9.87 -14.77
C GLY A 269 -17.69 -9.69 -13.93
N ASN A 270 -16.64 -10.48 -14.17
CA ASN A 270 -15.34 -10.37 -13.48
C ASN A 270 -14.33 -9.44 -14.19
N VAL A 271 -14.76 -8.77 -15.27
CA VAL A 271 -13.98 -7.76 -15.98
C VAL A 271 -14.77 -6.45 -16.04
N CYS A 272 -14.19 -5.35 -15.52
CA CYS A 272 -14.68 -3.98 -15.68
C CYS A 272 -13.89 -3.19 -16.72
N PHE A 273 -14.55 -2.21 -17.32
CA PHE A 273 -13.93 -1.22 -18.20
C PHE A 273 -14.02 0.14 -17.52
N ALA A 274 -12.91 0.88 -17.48
CA ALA A 274 -12.85 2.14 -16.77
C ALA A 274 -11.97 3.18 -17.48
N SER A 275 -12.25 4.44 -17.16
CA SER A 275 -11.34 5.57 -17.34
C SER A 275 -11.41 6.41 -16.07
N SER A 276 -10.45 6.19 -15.17
CA SER A 276 -10.35 6.92 -13.91
C SER A 276 -10.16 8.43 -14.10
N GLN A 277 -9.56 8.86 -15.22
CA GLN A 277 -9.39 10.29 -15.50
C GLN A 277 -10.74 11.00 -15.68
N TYR A 278 -11.66 10.36 -16.40
CA TYR A 278 -12.98 10.92 -16.73
C TYR A 278 -14.13 10.31 -15.93
N SER A 279 -13.82 9.57 -14.86
CA SER A 279 -14.80 8.93 -13.98
C SER A 279 -15.74 7.95 -14.71
N ILE A 280 -15.23 7.23 -15.71
CA ILE A 280 -15.98 6.18 -16.40
C ILE A 280 -15.69 4.86 -15.70
N CYS A 281 -16.72 4.12 -15.31
CA CYS A 281 -16.57 2.75 -14.83
C CYS A 281 -17.84 1.97 -15.17
N PHE A 282 -17.71 0.87 -15.90
CA PHE A 282 -18.84 0.00 -16.18
C PHE A 282 -18.44 -1.46 -16.36
N THR A 283 -19.37 -2.35 -15.99
CA THR A 283 -19.44 -3.72 -16.48
C THR A 283 -20.54 -3.80 -17.54
N LEU A 284 -20.69 -4.96 -18.19
CA LEU A 284 -21.83 -5.16 -19.10
C LEU A 284 -23.17 -5.00 -18.37
N GLY A 285 -23.23 -5.40 -17.09
CA GLY A 285 -24.41 -5.28 -16.24
C GLY A 285 -24.76 -3.83 -15.92
N SER A 286 -23.78 -3.04 -15.48
CA SER A 286 -24.04 -1.64 -15.14
C SER A 286 -24.36 -0.78 -16.37
N PHE A 287 -23.72 -1.03 -17.52
CA PHE A 287 -24.07 -0.34 -18.77
C PHE A 287 -25.48 -0.74 -19.25
N ALA A 288 -25.83 -2.03 -19.14
CA ALA A 288 -27.18 -2.50 -19.43
C ALA A 288 -28.24 -1.88 -18.51
N LYS A 289 -27.88 -1.56 -17.26
CA LYS A 289 -28.78 -0.88 -16.33
C LYS A 289 -29.10 0.55 -16.79
N ILE A 290 -28.12 1.30 -17.29
CA ILE A 290 -28.34 2.63 -17.89
C ILE A 290 -29.38 2.55 -19.01
N TYR A 291 -29.28 1.54 -19.88
CA TYR A 291 -30.28 1.29 -20.92
C TYR A 291 -31.67 0.96 -20.36
N ALA A 292 -31.74 0.11 -19.33
CA ALA A 292 -33.00 -0.27 -18.71
C ALA A 292 -33.69 0.92 -18.03
N ASP A 293 -32.93 1.81 -17.42
CA ASP A 293 -33.45 3.00 -16.73
C ASP A 293 -33.91 4.08 -17.73
N MET A 294 -33.24 4.20 -18.88
CA MET A 294 -33.60 5.17 -19.92
C MET A 294 -34.80 4.73 -20.78
N TYR A 295 -34.86 3.46 -21.19
CA TYR A 295 -35.86 2.99 -22.17
C TYR A 295 -37.00 2.17 -21.55
N GLY A 296 -36.87 1.70 -20.30
CA GLY A 296 -37.86 0.87 -19.61
C GLY A 296 -38.02 -0.55 -20.18
N ASP A 297 -38.54 -1.48 -19.38
CA ASP A 297 -38.97 -2.84 -19.79
C ASP A 297 -37.87 -3.78 -20.34
N ILE A 298 -36.59 -3.49 -20.10
CA ILE A 298 -35.46 -4.36 -20.49
C ILE A 298 -34.89 -5.05 -19.24
N ASN A 299 -34.80 -6.39 -19.27
CA ASN A 299 -34.02 -7.12 -18.27
C ASN A 299 -32.52 -6.94 -18.53
N TYR A 300 -31.91 -6.06 -17.74
CA TYR A 300 -30.50 -5.68 -17.89
C TYR A 300 -29.52 -6.86 -17.76
N GLN A 301 -29.84 -7.89 -16.95
CA GLN A 301 -28.96 -9.05 -16.76
C GLN A 301 -28.93 -9.95 -17.99
N GLU A 302 -30.09 -10.23 -18.60
CA GLU A 302 -30.17 -11.02 -19.84
C GLU A 302 -29.61 -10.26 -21.03
N PHE A 303 -29.71 -8.93 -21.02
CA PHE A 303 -29.07 -8.06 -21.99
C PHE A 303 -27.54 -8.11 -21.87
N ALA A 304 -27.00 -7.98 -20.64
CA ALA A 304 -25.57 -8.03 -20.36
C ALA A 304 -24.89 -9.31 -20.86
N LYS A 305 -25.55 -10.47 -20.71
CA LYS A 305 -25.07 -11.77 -21.21
C LYS A 305 -24.89 -11.85 -22.74
N ARG A 306 -25.38 -10.86 -23.49
CA ARG A 306 -25.34 -10.83 -24.96
C ARG A 306 -24.54 -9.66 -25.51
N LEU A 307 -23.97 -8.82 -24.64
CA LEU A 307 -23.26 -7.60 -25.01
C LEU A 307 -21.77 -7.82 -25.34
N TRP A 308 -21.23 -9.03 -25.18
CA TRP A 308 -19.82 -9.31 -25.44
C TRP A 308 -19.61 -10.56 -26.30
N GLY A 309 -18.50 -10.59 -27.04
CA GLY A 309 -18.13 -11.67 -27.95
C GLY A 309 -18.65 -11.46 -29.37
N ASP A 310 -18.55 -12.49 -30.20
CA ASP A 310 -19.03 -12.48 -31.60
C ASP A 310 -20.56 -12.67 -31.66
N ILE A 311 -21.27 -11.76 -30.99
CA ILE A 311 -22.73 -11.63 -30.99
C ILE A 311 -23.09 -10.32 -31.67
N TYR A 312 -24.07 -10.37 -32.57
CA TYR A 312 -24.53 -9.26 -33.40
C TYR A 312 -26.00 -8.97 -33.10
N PHE A 313 -26.43 -7.73 -33.24
CA PHE A 313 -27.83 -7.36 -33.15
C PHE A 313 -28.46 -7.27 -34.55
N ASN A 314 -29.64 -7.86 -34.71
CA ASN A 314 -30.40 -7.72 -35.95
C ASN A 314 -31.56 -6.74 -35.72
N PRO A 315 -31.52 -5.52 -36.31
CA PRO A 315 -32.53 -4.50 -36.07
C PRO A 315 -33.90 -4.88 -36.64
N LYS A 316 -33.97 -5.78 -37.64
CA LYS A 316 -35.24 -6.22 -38.24
C LYS A 316 -35.98 -7.21 -37.35
N THR A 317 -35.26 -8.14 -36.73
CA THR A 317 -35.86 -9.17 -35.86
C THR A 317 -35.84 -8.78 -34.38
N ARG A 318 -35.14 -7.70 -34.02
CA ARG A 318 -34.88 -7.24 -32.65
C ARG A 318 -34.31 -8.34 -31.75
N LYS A 319 -33.47 -9.21 -32.33
CA LYS A 319 -32.85 -10.36 -31.64
C LYS A 319 -31.35 -10.37 -31.86
N PHE A 320 -30.65 -10.93 -30.89
CA PHE A 320 -29.21 -11.20 -30.97
C PHE A 320 -28.94 -12.49 -31.74
N THR A 321 -27.98 -12.45 -32.66
CA THR A 321 -27.57 -13.59 -33.49
C THR A 321 -26.05 -13.74 -33.46
N LYS A 322 -25.55 -14.98 -33.47
CA LYS A 322 -24.11 -15.27 -33.57
C LYS A 322 -23.54 -15.06 -34.98
N LYS A 323 -24.40 -15.13 -36.00
CA LYS A 323 -24.04 -14.83 -37.38
C LYS A 323 -24.32 -13.36 -37.66
N ALA A 324 -23.38 -12.71 -38.33
CA ALA A 324 -23.55 -11.32 -38.77
C ALA A 324 -24.76 -11.22 -39.72
N PRO A 325 -25.78 -10.39 -39.40
CA PRO A 325 -26.99 -10.27 -40.23
C PRO A 325 -26.73 -9.53 -41.56
N THR A 326 -25.74 -8.64 -41.59
CA THR A 326 -25.18 -8.06 -42.82
C THR A 326 -23.65 -8.10 -42.75
N SER A 327 -22.98 -8.02 -43.91
CA SER A 327 -21.51 -8.02 -43.99
C SER A 327 -20.85 -6.84 -43.26
N SER A 328 -21.58 -5.77 -43.02
CA SER A 328 -21.15 -4.57 -42.30
C SER A 328 -21.68 -4.46 -40.88
N SER A 329 -22.42 -5.47 -40.38
CA SER A 329 -22.95 -5.45 -39.02
C SER A 329 -21.82 -5.50 -38.00
N GLN A 330 -21.89 -4.60 -37.02
CA GLN A 330 -20.94 -4.57 -35.91
C GLN A 330 -21.38 -5.51 -34.79
N ARG A 331 -20.46 -5.82 -33.88
CA ARG A 331 -20.78 -6.62 -32.70
C ARG A 331 -21.64 -5.81 -31.74
N SER A 332 -22.43 -6.51 -30.94
CA SER A 332 -23.23 -5.95 -29.85
C SER A 332 -22.43 -5.01 -28.93
N PHE A 333 -21.22 -5.40 -28.50
CA PHE A 333 -20.34 -4.54 -27.70
C PHE A 333 -19.99 -3.23 -28.40
N VAL A 334 -19.72 -3.31 -29.71
CA VAL A 334 -19.32 -2.14 -30.48
C VAL A 334 -20.52 -1.22 -30.68
N GLU A 335 -21.66 -1.75 -31.11
CA GLU A 335 -22.88 -0.99 -31.41
C GLU A 335 -23.53 -0.38 -30.16
N PHE A 336 -23.59 -1.11 -29.05
CA PHE A 336 -24.31 -0.68 -27.84
C PHE A 336 -23.42 -0.09 -26.74
N ILE A 337 -22.10 -0.27 -26.78
CA ILE A 337 -21.21 0.27 -25.74
C ILE A 337 -20.20 1.22 -26.34
N LEU A 338 -19.36 0.76 -27.26
CA LEU A 338 -18.28 1.60 -27.78
C LEU A 338 -18.78 2.75 -28.66
N GLU A 339 -19.73 2.54 -29.57
CA GLU A 339 -20.24 3.62 -30.41
C GLU A 339 -20.87 4.77 -29.60
N PRO A 340 -21.79 4.51 -28.63
CA PRO A 340 -22.28 5.57 -27.74
C PRO A 340 -21.16 6.25 -26.95
N LEU A 341 -20.21 5.48 -26.41
CA LEU A 341 -19.07 6.02 -25.69
C LEU A 341 -18.22 6.96 -26.56
N TYR A 342 -17.88 6.51 -27.76
CA TYR A 342 -17.13 7.30 -28.74
C TYR A 342 -17.87 8.57 -29.12
N LYS A 343 -19.20 8.51 -29.31
CA LYS A 343 -20.02 9.69 -29.60
C LYS A 343 -19.97 10.69 -28.45
N ILE A 344 -20.12 10.25 -27.19
CA ILE A 344 -20.03 11.13 -26.02
C ILE A 344 -18.66 11.82 -25.97
N LEU A 345 -17.56 11.06 -26.07
CA LEU A 345 -16.22 11.63 -26.03
C LEU A 345 -15.94 12.57 -27.22
N ALA A 346 -16.34 12.19 -28.44
CA ALA A 346 -16.12 13.00 -29.63
C ALA A 346 -16.91 14.31 -29.60
N GLN A 347 -18.17 14.29 -29.15
CA GLN A 347 -19.01 15.48 -29.03
C GLN A 347 -18.44 16.47 -28.00
N VAL A 348 -17.92 15.98 -26.87
CA VAL A 348 -17.32 16.84 -25.84
C VAL A 348 -15.96 17.40 -26.27
N VAL A 349 -15.19 16.71 -27.12
CA VAL A 349 -13.87 17.19 -27.54
C VAL A 349 -13.93 18.05 -28.80
N GLY A 350 -14.87 17.79 -29.72
CA GLY A 350 -14.96 18.43 -31.03
C GLY A 350 -16.07 19.49 -31.17
N ASP A 351 -17.25 19.24 -30.58
CA ASP A 351 -18.50 19.95 -30.93
C ASP A 351 -19.21 20.56 -29.70
N VAL A 352 -18.44 21.09 -28.74
CA VAL A 352 -18.96 21.65 -27.47
C VAL A 352 -19.97 22.77 -27.69
N ASP A 353 -19.70 23.66 -28.64
CA ASP A 353 -20.49 24.88 -28.86
C ASP A 353 -21.70 24.66 -29.79
N THR A 354 -21.74 23.56 -30.54
CA THR A 354 -22.70 23.34 -31.64
C THR A 354 -23.78 22.33 -31.26
N THR A 355 -23.41 21.06 -31.10
CA THR A 355 -24.34 19.92 -30.97
C THR A 355 -24.34 19.27 -29.61
N LEU A 356 -23.35 19.57 -28.74
CA LEU A 356 -23.26 18.98 -27.41
C LEU A 356 -24.54 19.14 -26.57
N PRO A 357 -25.19 20.33 -26.47
CA PRO A 357 -26.42 20.45 -25.67
C PRO A 357 -27.54 19.52 -26.15
N GLN A 358 -27.69 19.34 -27.46
CA GLN A 358 -28.69 18.42 -28.03
C GLN A 358 -28.38 16.96 -27.68
N THR A 359 -27.10 16.57 -27.76
CA THR A 359 -26.68 15.23 -27.35
C THR A 359 -26.86 15.01 -25.85
N LEU A 360 -26.59 16.01 -25.01
CA LEU A 360 -26.81 15.92 -23.57
C LEU A 360 -28.30 15.78 -23.23
N ASP A 361 -29.18 16.50 -23.93
CA ASP A 361 -30.63 16.37 -23.79
C ASP A 361 -31.12 14.96 -24.18
N GLU A 362 -30.58 14.36 -25.26
CA GLU A 362 -30.87 12.98 -25.65
C GLU A 362 -30.45 11.95 -24.58
N LEU A 363 -29.37 12.24 -23.85
CA LEU A 363 -28.86 11.39 -22.76
C LEU A 363 -29.49 11.70 -21.40
N GLY A 364 -30.37 12.70 -21.31
CA GLY A 364 -31.00 13.13 -20.06
C GLY A 364 -30.05 13.86 -19.10
N ILE A 365 -28.95 14.43 -19.60
CA ILE A 365 -27.93 15.12 -18.80
C ILE A 365 -28.16 16.62 -18.87
N HIS A 366 -28.39 17.25 -17.71
CA HIS A 366 -28.49 18.70 -17.62
C HIS A 366 -27.23 19.30 -16.97
N LEU A 367 -26.57 20.21 -17.68
CA LEU A 367 -25.43 20.98 -17.20
C LEU A 367 -25.79 22.46 -17.06
N THR A 368 -25.26 23.11 -16.03
CA THR A 368 -25.40 24.55 -15.82
C THR A 368 -24.55 25.34 -16.83
N LYS A 369 -24.87 26.63 -17.00
CA LYS A 369 -24.11 27.53 -17.88
C LYS A 369 -22.65 27.75 -17.43
N GLU A 370 -22.36 27.54 -16.15
CA GLU A 370 -20.99 27.65 -15.63
C GLU A 370 -20.22 26.36 -15.91
N GLU A 371 -20.84 25.20 -15.73
CA GLU A 371 -20.25 23.90 -16.05
C GLU A 371 -19.91 23.75 -17.54
N LEU A 372 -20.74 24.29 -18.44
CA LEU A 372 -20.46 24.28 -19.89
C LEU A 372 -19.25 25.14 -20.29
N LYS A 373 -18.80 26.07 -19.43
CA LYS A 373 -17.62 26.91 -19.68
C LYS A 373 -16.32 26.26 -19.21
N LEU A 374 -16.38 25.07 -18.62
CA LEU A 374 -15.20 24.35 -18.18
C LEU A 374 -14.32 23.95 -19.37
N ASN A 375 -13.02 23.78 -19.09
CA ASN A 375 -12.10 23.20 -20.05
C ASN A 375 -12.54 21.77 -20.43
N ILE A 376 -12.17 21.32 -21.64
CA ILE A 376 -12.60 20.05 -22.22
C ILE A 376 -12.41 18.86 -21.26
N ARG A 377 -11.25 18.76 -20.58
CA ARG A 377 -10.95 17.64 -19.67
C ARG A 377 -11.88 17.60 -18.45
N PRO A 378 -12.01 18.68 -17.65
CA PRO A 378 -13.03 18.76 -16.60
C PRO A 378 -14.45 18.54 -17.09
N LEU A 379 -14.82 19.11 -18.25
CA LEU A 379 -16.15 18.97 -18.83
C LEU A 379 -16.45 17.50 -19.18
N LEU A 380 -15.49 16.79 -19.76
CA LEU A 380 -15.61 15.37 -20.10
C LEU A 380 -15.79 14.53 -18.84
N ARG A 381 -14.98 14.79 -17.80
CA ARG A 381 -15.15 14.13 -16.49
C ARG A 381 -16.55 14.38 -15.93
N LEU A 382 -17.05 15.61 -16.01
CA LEU A 382 -18.37 15.97 -15.50
C LEU A 382 -19.51 15.29 -16.27
N VAL A 383 -19.47 15.33 -17.61
CA VAL A 383 -20.45 14.66 -18.49
C VAL A 383 -20.49 13.16 -18.20
N CYS A 384 -19.32 12.52 -18.15
CA CYS A 384 -19.24 11.09 -17.84
C CYS A 384 -19.71 10.77 -16.41
N LYS A 385 -19.40 11.61 -15.42
CA LYS A 385 -19.90 11.44 -14.05
C LYS A 385 -21.42 11.54 -13.97
N LYS A 386 -22.06 12.41 -14.78
CA LYS A 386 -23.53 12.51 -14.86
C LYS A 386 -24.16 11.36 -15.65
N PHE A 387 -23.49 10.87 -16.68
CA PHE A 387 -23.98 9.78 -17.52
C PHE A 387 -23.88 8.41 -16.85
N PHE A 388 -22.68 8.06 -16.35
CA PHE A 388 -22.42 6.78 -15.71
C PHE A 388 -22.87 6.75 -14.25
N GLY A 389 -22.90 7.92 -13.59
CA GLY A 389 -23.26 8.04 -12.19
C GLY A 389 -22.21 7.42 -11.27
N GLU A 390 -22.68 6.53 -10.40
CA GLU A 390 -21.88 5.83 -9.40
C GLU A 390 -21.13 4.62 -9.98
N PHE A 391 -20.04 4.22 -9.35
CA PHE A 391 -19.16 3.11 -9.78
C PHE A 391 -19.75 1.72 -9.43
N THR A 392 -21.04 1.55 -9.66
CA THR A 392 -21.78 0.32 -9.32
C THR A 392 -21.26 -0.90 -10.08
N GLY A 393 -20.71 -0.73 -11.29
CA GLY A 393 -20.10 -1.82 -12.05
C GLY A 393 -18.90 -2.45 -11.34
N PHE A 394 -18.07 -1.64 -10.68
CA PHE A 394 -16.96 -2.13 -9.87
C PHE A 394 -17.46 -2.88 -8.63
N VAL A 395 -18.50 -2.34 -7.98
CA VAL A 395 -19.13 -2.95 -6.80
C VAL A 395 -19.73 -4.30 -7.16
N ASP A 396 -20.53 -4.38 -8.22
CA ASP A 396 -21.13 -5.61 -8.73
C ASP A 396 -20.08 -6.68 -9.03
N MET A 397 -18.98 -6.29 -9.71
CA MET A 397 -17.87 -7.19 -10.02
C MET A 397 -17.26 -7.76 -8.73
N CYS A 398 -16.94 -6.91 -7.76
CA CYS A 398 -16.32 -7.34 -6.52
C CYS A 398 -17.29 -8.16 -5.65
N VAL A 399 -18.56 -7.77 -5.53
CA VAL A 399 -19.53 -8.48 -4.70
C VAL A 399 -19.82 -9.89 -5.24
N GLN A 400 -19.87 -10.05 -6.57
CA GLN A 400 -20.17 -11.33 -7.22
C GLN A 400 -18.97 -12.27 -7.31
N HIS A 401 -17.75 -11.75 -7.49
CA HIS A 401 -16.56 -12.58 -7.78
C HIS A 401 -15.52 -12.59 -6.66
N ILE A 402 -15.51 -11.61 -5.77
CA ILE A 402 -14.65 -11.62 -4.58
C ILE A 402 -15.48 -12.18 -3.41
N PRO A 403 -15.02 -13.28 -2.77
CA PRO A 403 -15.74 -13.85 -1.64
C PRO A 403 -15.79 -12.85 -0.49
N SER A 404 -16.87 -12.90 0.29
CA SER A 404 -16.91 -12.20 1.57
C SER A 404 -15.86 -12.79 2.51
N PRO A 405 -15.39 -12.04 3.52
CA PRO A 405 -14.49 -12.55 4.55
C PRO A 405 -14.90 -13.90 5.14
N LYS A 406 -16.20 -14.09 5.35
CA LYS A 406 -16.79 -15.35 5.85
C LYS A 406 -16.61 -16.54 4.91
N ILE A 407 -16.76 -16.33 3.60
CA ILE A 407 -16.57 -17.40 2.59
C ILE A 407 -15.07 -17.60 2.31
N GLY A 408 -14.31 -16.50 2.23
CA GLY A 408 -12.88 -16.50 1.91
C GLY A 408 -11.97 -16.98 3.04
N ALA A 409 -12.45 -16.93 4.29
CA ALA A 409 -11.69 -17.30 5.48
C ALA A 409 -11.08 -18.71 5.37
N LYS A 410 -11.88 -19.72 4.99
CA LYS A 410 -11.38 -21.11 4.91
C LYS A 410 -10.15 -21.24 4.00
N THR A 411 -10.24 -20.76 2.77
CA THR A 411 -9.13 -20.81 1.79
C THR A 411 -7.93 -20.00 2.28
N LYS A 412 -8.19 -18.86 2.93
CA LYS A 412 -7.15 -18.00 3.50
C LYS A 412 -6.39 -18.71 4.61
N ILE A 413 -7.09 -19.22 5.62
CA ILE A 413 -6.51 -19.90 6.80
C ILE A 413 -5.71 -21.12 6.38
N GLU A 414 -6.22 -21.93 5.43
CA GLU A 414 -5.48 -23.09 4.90
C GLU A 414 -4.12 -22.70 4.30
N HIS A 415 -4.05 -21.52 3.68
CA HIS A 415 -2.82 -21.03 3.07
C HIS A 415 -1.90 -20.32 4.05
N THR A 416 -2.45 -19.52 4.97
CA THR A 416 -1.69 -18.55 5.76
C THR A 416 -1.40 -19.00 7.18
N TYR A 417 -2.24 -19.83 7.82
CA TYR A 417 -2.05 -20.22 9.21
C TYR A 417 -1.13 -21.44 9.33
N THR A 418 -0.20 -21.46 10.30
CA THR A 418 0.70 -22.61 10.47
C THR A 418 0.03 -23.79 11.16
N GLY A 419 -0.94 -23.54 12.04
CA GLY A 419 -1.68 -24.58 12.76
C GLY A 419 -2.68 -25.37 11.90
N GLY A 420 -2.92 -24.92 10.67
CA GLY A 420 -3.85 -25.56 9.74
C GLY A 420 -5.33 -25.35 10.08
N VAL A 421 -6.20 -25.77 9.15
CA VAL A 421 -7.66 -25.62 9.27
C VAL A 421 -8.31 -26.63 10.22
N ASP A 422 -7.63 -27.74 10.51
CA ASP A 422 -8.15 -28.82 11.36
C ASP A 422 -7.97 -28.55 12.87
N SER A 423 -7.31 -27.44 13.23
CA SER A 423 -7.20 -27.00 14.62
C SER A 423 -8.47 -26.29 15.07
N ASP A 424 -8.77 -26.32 16.38
CA ASP A 424 -9.94 -25.63 16.95
C ASP A 424 -9.94 -24.13 16.60
N LEU A 425 -8.77 -23.49 16.62
CA LEU A 425 -8.58 -22.11 16.15
C LEU A 425 -8.76 -21.96 14.63
N GLY A 426 -8.35 -22.96 13.86
CA GLY A 426 -8.53 -23.00 12.41
C GLY A 426 -10.01 -23.04 11.99
N GLU A 427 -10.83 -23.81 12.70
CA GLU A 427 -12.27 -23.86 12.49
C GLU A 427 -12.94 -22.54 12.91
N ALA A 428 -12.62 -22.02 14.10
CA ALA A 428 -13.15 -20.74 14.60
C ALA A 428 -12.79 -19.56 13.67
N MET A 429 -11.57 -19.52 13.14
CA MET A 429 -11.18 -18.53 12.13
C MET A 429 -11.85 -18.74 10.78
N SER A 430 -12.16 -19.98 10.40
CA SER A 430 -12.85 -20.28 9.14
C SER A 430 -14.32 -19.85 9.18
N GLU A 431 -14.96 -19.86 10.35
CA GLU A 431 -16.31 -19.34 10.53
C GLU A 431 -16.37 -17.81 10.54
N CYS A 432 -15.21 -17.15 10.76
CA CYS A 432 -15.08 -15.69 10.83
C CYS A 432 -16.05 -15.08 11.85
N ASP A 433 -16.18 -15.72 13.00
CA ASP A 433 -17.11 -15.33 14.08
C ASP A 433 -16.53 -14.16 14.92
N PRO A 434 -17.24 -13.02 15.05
CA PRO A 434 -16.85 -11.92 15.92
C PRO A 434 -16.82 -12.24 17.41
N ASP A 435 -17.56 -13.27 17.85
CA ASP A 435 -17.62 -13.71 19.26
C ASP A 435 -16.63 -14.84 19.59
N GLY A 436 -15.82 -15.26 18.60
CA GLY A 436 -14.80 -16.29 18.73
C GLY A 436 -13.50 -15.82 19.41
N PRO A 437 -12.48 -16.70 19.50
CA PRO A 437 -11.18 -16.37 20.06
C PRO A 437 -10.48 -15.30 19.21
N LEU A 438 -9.96 -14.23 19.83
CA LEU A 438 -9.31 -13.17 19.09
C LEU A 438 -8.09 -13.69 18.32
N MET A 439 -8.12 -13.54 17.00
CA MET A 439 -7.01 -13.78 16.10
C MET A 439 -6.94 -12.68 15.06
N CYS A 440 -5.89 -11.86 15.10
CA CYS A 440 -5.63 -10.80 14.13
C CYS A 440 -4.25 -10.99 13.49
N HIS A 441 -4.16 -10.76 12.19
CA HIS A 441 -2.89 -10.81 11.46
C HIS A 441 -2.49 -9.42 10.98
N THR A 442 -1.38 -8.90 11.49
CA THR A 442 -0.80 -7.62 11.08
C THR A 442 0.31 -7.84 10.07
N THR A 443 0.25 -7.15 8.92
CA THR A 443 1.21 -7.30 7.83
C THR A 443 1.93 -6.01 7.46
N LYS A 444 1.44 -4.87 7.93
CA LYS A 444 1.96 -3.54 7.62
C LYS A 444 2.11 -2.71 8.90
N MET A 445 3.16 -1.90 8.93
CA MET A 445 3.38 -0.90 9.98
C MET A 445 3.33 0.49 9.33
N TYR A 446 2.33 1.29 9.68
CA TYR A 446 2.25 2.68 9.23
C TYR A 446 2.88 3.60 10.26
N SER A 447 3.82 4.43 9.81
CA SER A 447 4.40 5.47 10.66
C SER A 447 3.37 6.58 10.86
N THR A 448 3.33 7.12 12.07
CA THR A 448 2.63 8.38 12.36
C THR A 448 3.33 9.57 11.69
N ASP A 449 2.61 10.69 11.57
CA ASP A 449 3.07 11.94 10.92
C ASP A 449 4.38 12.50 11.49
N ASP A 450 4.67 12.22 12.75
CA ASP A 450 5.85 12.66 13.49
C ASP A 450 7.06 11.71 13.34
N GLY A 451 6.87 10.52 12.75
CA GLY A 451 7.92 9.52 12.53
C GLY A 451 8.34 8.75 13.79
N VAL A 452 7.60 8.88 14.90
CA VAL A 452 8.01 8.29 16.19
C VAL A 452 7.34 6.95 16.43
N GLN A 453 6.02 6.90 16.27
CA GLN A 453 5.21 5.72 16.56
C GLN A 453 4.81 5.01 15.28
N PHE A 454 4.48 3.73 15.42
CA PHE A 454 3.89 2.95 14.35
C PHE A 454 2.52 2.43 14.78
N HIS A 455 1.60 2.40 13.84
CA HIS A 455 0.34 1.71 13.98
C HIS A 455 0.42 0.41 13.19
N ALA A 456 0.17 -0.70 13.87
CA ALA A 456 0.12 -2.00 13.23
C ALA A 456 -1.18 -2.13 12.46
N PHE A 457 -1.09 -2.47 11.18
CA PHE A 457 -2.23 -2.65 10.31
C PHE A 457 -2.42 -4.11 9.95
N GLY A 458 -3.64 -4.57 10.13
CA GLY A 458 -3.97 -5.97 9.96
C GLY A 458 -5.45 -6.23 9.76
N ARG A 459 -5.78 -7.51 9.69
CA ARG A 459 -7.15 -8.01 9.61
C ARG A 459 -7.48 -8.82 10.85
N VAL A 460 -8.67 -8.61 11.40
CA VAL A 460 -9.24 -9.50 12.43
C VAL A 460 -9.85 -10.70 11.72
N LEU A 461 -9.40 -11.92 12.01
CA LEU A 461 -9.89 -13.16 11.39
C LEU A 461 -10.91 -13.89 12.26
N SER A 462 -10.80 -13.78 13.57
CA SER A 462 -11.77 -14.27 14.55
C SER A 462 -11.78 -13.37 15.78
N GLY A 463 -12.91 -13.33 16.48
CA GLY A 463 -13.13 -12.48 17.63
C GLY A 463 -13.29 -11.00 17.29
N THR A 464 -13.24 -10.18 18.32
CA THR A 464 -13.34 -8.72 18.23
C THR A 464 -12.21 -8.10 19.03
N ILE A 465 -11.45 -7.20 18.42
CA ILE A 465 -10.42 -6.43 19.14
C ILE A 465 -11.06 -5.19 19.75
N HIS A 466 -10.78 -4.93 21.03
CA HIS A 466 -11.25 -3.74 21.74
C HIS A 466 -10.10 -2.76 22.02
N ALA A 467 -10.41 -1.47 22.05
CA ALA A 467 -9.49 -0.47 22.60
C ALA A 467 -9.23 -0.76 24.09
N GLU A 468 -8.02 -0.46 24.56
CA GLU A 468 -7.58 -0.69 25.96
C GLU A 468 -7.50 -2.17 26.41
N GLN A 469 -7.75 -3.12 25.50
CA GLN A 469 -7.65 -4.56 25.78
C GLN A 469 -6.18 -5.02 25.87
N PRO A 470 -5.82 -5.90 26.82
CA PRO A 470 -4.54 -6.59 26.79
C PRO A 470 -4.53 -7.68 25.71
N VAL A 471 -3.48 -7.71 24.91
CA VAL A 471 -3.27 -8.65 23.80
C VAL A 471 -1.88 -9.28 23.86
N LYS A 472 -1.74 -10.54 23.44
CA LYS A 472 -0.46 -11.21 23.22
C LYS A 472 -0.09 -11.08 21.75
N VAL A 473 1.07 -10.49 21.49
CA VAL A 473 1.64 -10.35 20.14
C VAL A 473 2.67 -11.44 19.95
N LEU A 474 2.50 -12.24 18.90
CA LEU A 474 3.40 -13.31 18.50
C LEU A 474 4.22 -12.85 17.30
N GLY A 475 5.54 -12.85 17.44
CA GLY A 475 6.50 -12.52 16.37
C GLY A 475 6.68 -13.65 15.36
N GLU A 476 7.57 -13.47 14.38
CA GLU A 476 7.77 -14.43 13.28
C GLU A 476 8.55 -15.69 13.70
N ASN A 477 9.31 -15.63 14.80
CA ASN A 477 10.09 -16.76 15.31
C ASN A 477 9.34 -17.55 16.40
N TYR A 478 8.16 -17.09 16.81
CA TYR A 478 7.37 -17.77 17.83
C TYR A 478 6.99 -19.18 17.40
N THR A 479 7.17 -20.13 18.31
CA THR A 479 6.66 -21.49 18.17
C THR A 479 6.02 -21.95 19.48
N LEU A 480 5.27 -23.05 19.46
CA LEU A 480 4.68 -23.59 20.69
C LEU A 480 5.74 -24.08 21.70
N GLU A 481 6.96 -24.35 21.24
CA GLU A 481 8.08 -24.77 22.10
C GLU A 481 8.91 -23.58 22.60
N ASP A 482 8.87 -22.45 21.88
CA ASP A 482 9.65 -21.24 22.13
C ASP A 482 8.74 -20.00 22.14
N GLU A 483 8.35 -19.60 23.34
CA GLU A 483 7.51 -18.43 23.58
C GLU A 483 8.30 -17.12 23.74
N GLU A 484 9.63 -17.12 23.56
CA GLU A 484 10.47 -15.92 23.74
C GLU A 484 10.08 -14.79 22.79
N ASP A 485 9.66 -15.12 21.57
CA ASP A 485 9.17 -14.15 20.57
C ASP A 485 7.67 -13.85 20.75
N SER A 486 7.22 -13.72 22.01
CA SER A 486 5.90 -13.24 22.36
C SER A 486 5.92 -12.18 23.46
N GLN A 487 5.04 -11.19 23.35
CA GLN A 487 4.94 -10.11 24.32
C GLN A 487 3.49 -9.71 24.55
N ILE A 488 3.14 -9.47 25.82
CA ILE A 488 1.84 -8.91 26.18
C ILE A 488 1.92 -7.39 26.06
N CYS A 489 1.06 -6.83 25.22
CA CYS A 489 0.88 -5.41 25.01
C CYS A 489 -0.55 -5.00 25.38
N THR A 490 -0.77 -3.71 25.58
CA THR A 490 -2.12 -3.15 25.74
C THR A 490 -2.44 -2.37 24.46
N VAL A 491 -3.59 -2.65 23.86
CA VAL A 491 -4.11 -1.87 22.74
C VAL A 491 -4.35 -0.45 23.23
N GLY A 492 -3.79 0.55 22.57
CA GLY A 492 -4.11 1.95 22.81
C GLY A 492 -5.48 2.28 22.21
N ARG A 493 -5.46 2.94 21.05
CA ARG A 493 -6.64 3.19 20.23
C ARG A 493 -6.70 2.27 19.01
N LEU A 494 -7.91 2.16 18.45
CA LEU A 494 -8.17 1.46 17.21
C LEU A 494 -8.73 2.43 16.18
N TRP A 495 -8.30 2.29 14.93
CA TRP A 495 -8.84 3.09 13.84
C TRP A 495 -9.19 2.28 12.61
N ILE A 496 -10.22 2.75 11.93
CA ILE A 496 -10.52 2.41 10.54
C ILE A 496 -9.89 3.46 9.64
N SER A 497 -9.00 3.01 8.75
CA SER A 497 -8.24 3.90 7.87
C SER A 497 -9.03 4.26 6.60
N VAL A 498 -9.06 5.54 6.28
CA VAL A 498 -9.58 6.09 5.02
C VAL A 498 -8.50 6.96 4.35
N ALA A 499 -7.28 6.44 4.25
CA ALA A 499 -6.07 7.15 3.82
C ALA A 499 -5.77 8.43 4.63
N ARG A 500 -6.31 9.60 4.23
CA ARG A 500 -5.96 10.91 4.82
C ARG A 500 -6.60 11.17 6.17
N TYR A 501 -7.61 10.40 6.57
CA TYR A 501 -8.18 10.48 7.91
C TYR A 501 -8.41 9.09 8.47
N HIS A 502 -8.56 9.02 9.79
CA HIS A 502 -8.72 7.81 10.55
C HIS A 502 -9.95 7.95 11.46
N ILE A 503 -10.85 6.96 11.38
CA ILE A 503 -12.06 6.92 12.20
C ILE A 503 -11.73 6.11 13.45
N GLU A 504 -11.70 6.76 14.60
CA GLU A 504 -11.47 6.08 15.88
C GLU A 504 -12.70 5.25 16.28
N VAL A 505 -12.47 4.00 16.68
CA VAL A 505 -13.53 3.04 17.04
C VAL A 505 -13.17 2.31 18.32
N ASN A 506 -14.17 1.94 19.12
CA ASN A 506 -13.95 1.23 20.39
C ASN A 506 -13.69 -0.27 20.19
N ARG A 507 -14.16 -0.83 19.07
CA ARG A 507 -14.02 -2.25 18.74
C ARG A 507 -13.97 -2.47 17.23
N VAL A 508 -13.30 -3.54 16.79
CA VAL A 508 -13.32 -3.99 15.39
C VAL A 508 -13.59 -5.50 15.32
N PRO A 509 -14.70 -5.93 14.71
CA PRO A 509 -15.07 -7.35 14.64
C PRO A 509 -14.36 -8.08 13.49
N ALA A 510 -14.43 -9.41 13.53
CA ALA A 510 -13.88 -10.31 12.53
C ALA A 510 -14.29 -9.96 11.08
N GLY A 511 -13.33 -10.08 10.17
CA GLY A 511 -13.46 -9.78 8.75
C GLY A 511 -12.98 -8.40 8.34
N ASN A 512 -12.83 -7.46 9.27
CA ASN A 512 -12.43 -6.07 9.01
C ASN A 512 -10.92 -5.84 9.11
N TRP A 513 -10.47 -4.75 8.48
CA TRP A 513 -9.14 -4.20 8.66
C TRP A 513 -9.09 -3.19 9.80
N VAL A 514 -7.95 -3.10 10.48
CA VAL A 514 -7.78 -2.25 11.66
C VAL A 514 -6.36 -1.72 11.77
N LEU A 515 -6.23 -0.46 12.21
CA LEU A 515 -5.00 0.13 12.74
C LEU A 515 -4.99 0.00 14.26
N ILE A 516 -3.91 -0.53 14.81
CA ILE A 516 -3.74 -0.81 16.24
C ILE A 516 -2.55 -0.01 16.77
N GLU A 517 -2.79 0.83 17.77
CA GLU A 517 -1.73 1.53 18.53
C GLU A 517 -1.29 0.71 19.74
N GLY A 518 0.00 0.84 20.11
CA GLY A 518 0.57 0.28 21.34
C GLY A 518 1.13 -1.14 21.21
N VAL A 519 0.99 -1.77 20.04
CA VAL A 519 1.49 -3.13 19.77
C VAL A 519 2.74 -3.14 18.89
N ASP A 520 3.30 -2.00 18.54
CA ASP A 520 4.35 -1.87 17.54
C ASP A 520 5.73 -2.32 18.00
N GLN A 521 6.05 -2.20 19.30
CA GLN A 521 7.38 -2.48 19.84
C GLN A 521 7.88 -3.91 19.55
N PRO A 522 7.12 -4.99 19.83
CA PRO A 522 7.55 -6.37 19.52
C PRO A 522 7.46 -6.73 18.04
N ILE A 523 6.74 -5.94 17.22
CA ILE A 523 6.52 -6.26 15.81
C ILE A 523 7.66 -5.72 14.96
N VAL A 524 8.31 -6.60 14.20
CA VAL A 524 9.32 -6.21 13.20
C VAL A 524 8.70 -6.08 11.81
N LYS A 525 7.99 -7.09 11.31
CA LYS A 525 7.41 -7.07 9.95
C LYS A 525 5.96 -7.52 9.95
N THR A 526 5.76 -8.79 10.29
CA THR A 526 4.45 -9.36 10.51
C THR A 526 4.33 -9.87 11.94
N ALA A 527 3.08 -9.96 12.40
CA ALA A 527 2.78 -10.53 13.69
C ALA A 527 1.37 -11.11 13.69
N THR A 528 1.14 -11.96 14.69
CA THR A 528 -0.17 -12.51 15.03
C THR A 528 -0.57 -11.97 16.39
N VAL A 529 -1.71 -11.30 16.47
CA VAL A 529 -2.25 -10.73 17.71
C VAL A 529 -3.37 -11.62 18.20
N THR A 530 -3.28 -12.08 19.45
CA THR A 530 -4.27 -12.95 20.08
C THR A 530 -4.53 -12.55 21.53
N GLU A 531 -5.46 -13.24 22.19
CA GLU A 531 -5.72 -13.07 23.62
C GLU A 531 -4.56 -13.59 24.49
N PRO A 532 -4.22 -12.91 25.59
CA PRO A 532 -3.13 -13.32 26.46
C PRO A 532 -3.44 -14.56 27.30
N ARG A 533 -4.71 -14.92 27.45
CA ARG A 533 -5.19 -16.10 28.18
C ARG A 533 -6.30 -16.74 27.36
N GLY A 534 -6.32 -18.07 27.25
CA GLY A 534 -7.36 -18.82 26.53
C GLY A 534 -6.88 -19.47 25.23
N ASN A 535 -5.85 -18.90 24.57
CA ASN A 535 -5.31 -19.41 23.31
C ASN A 535 -3.86 -19.90 23.46
N GLU A 536 -3.60 -20.81 24.40
CA GLU A 536 -2.26 -21.33 24.68
C GLU A 536 -1.66 -22.10 23.49
N GLU A 537 -2.52 -22.64 22.62
CA GLU A 537 -2.12 -23.34 21.39
C GLU A 537 -2.13 -22.45 20.14
N ALA A 538 -2.27 -21.12 20.30
CA ALA A 538 -2.20 -20.20 19.17
C ALA A 538 -0.84 -20.26 18.49
N GLN A 539 -0.86 -20.50 17.18
CA GLN A 539 0.32 -20.42 16.35
C GLN A 539 0.31 -19.13 15.53
N ILE A 540 1.37 -18.91 14.76
CA ILE A 540 1.51 -17.72 13.92
C ILE A 540 0.90 -17.92 12.54
N PHE A 541 0.60 -16.81 11.89
CA PHE A 541 0.50 -16.82 10.43
C PHE A 541 1.89 -16.92 9.81
N ARG A 542 2.00 -17.64 8.69
CA ARG A 542 3.21 -17.78 7.90
C ARG A 542 3.75 -16.39 7.52
N PRO A 543 5.06 -16.15 7.61
CA PRO A 543 5.65 -14.91 7.12
C PRO A 543 5.31 -14.62 5.65
N LEU A 544 5.44 -13.36 5.24
CA LEU A 544 5.15 -12.95 3.86
C LEU A 544 6.12 -13.61 2.88
N LYS A 545 5.58 -14.32 1.90
CA LYS A 545 6.35 -14.91 0.82
C LYS A 545 6.42 -13.94 -0.35
N PHE A 546 7.49 -13.13 -0.39
CA PHE A 546 7.63 -12.11 -1.43
C PHE A 546 7.86 -12.69 -2.84
N ASN A 547 7.34 -11.97 -3.84
CA ASN A 547 7.53 -12.28 -5.26
C ASN A 547 8.93 -11.87 -5.79
N THR A 548 9.66 -11.08 -5.01
CA THR A 548 11.02 -10.61 -5.29
C THR A 548 11.93 -10.96 -4.12
N THR A 549 13.23 -11.02 -4.40
CA THR A 549 14.26 -11.13 -3.37
C THR A 549 15.01 -9.81 -3.28
N SER A 550 15.34 -9.37 -2.07
CA SER A 550 16.20 -8.20 -1.85
C SER A 550 17.65 -8.55 -2.21
N VAL A 551 18.11 -8.04 -3.35
CA VAL A 551 19.43 -8.35 -3.94
C VAL A 551 20.41 -7.20 -3.81
N ILE A 552 19.93 -5.95 -3.90
CA ILE A 552 20.81 -4.79 -3.90
C ILE A 552 21.28 -4.54 -2.48
N LYS A 553 22.60 -4.51 -2.29
CA LYS A 553 23.28 -4.33 -1.00
C LYS A 553 23.91 -2.94 -0.95
N ILE A 554 23.59 -2.16 0.08
CA ILE A 554 24.28 -0.90 0.40
C ILE A 554 24.83 -0.97 1.82
N ALA A 555 26.03 -0.42 2.01
CA ALA A 555 26.61 -0.23 3.35
C ALA A 555 26.33 1.21 3.80
N VAL A 556 25.93 1.36 5.05
CA VAL A 556 25.52 2.65 5.65
C VAL A 556 26.26 2.89 6.94
N GLU A 557 26.77 4.11 7.10
CA GLU A 557 27.49 4.55 8.30
C GLU A 557 27.11 6.00 8.62
N PRO A 558 27.00 6.39 9.90
CA PRO A 558 26.77 7.78 10.22
C PRO A 558 28.04 8.59 9.89
N VAL A 559 27.87 9.84 9.43
CA VAL A 559 29.03 10.74 9.22
C VAL A 559 29.77 10.96 10.54
N ASN A 560 28.99 11.15 11.62
CA ASN A 560 29.45 11.31 13.00
C ASN A 560 29.24 10.00 13.78
N PRO A 561 30.31 9.30 14.20
CA PRO A 561 30.18 8.02 14.91
C PRO A 561 29.41 8.11 16.24
N SER A 562 29.39 9.27 16.89
CA SER A 562 28.62 9.50 18.13
C SER A 562 27.11 9.35 17.94
N GLU A 563 26.61 9.47 16.70
CA GLU A 563 25.19 9.39 16.37
C GLU A 563 24.74 7.98 15.95
N LEU A 564 25.61 6.99 16.10
CA LEU A 564 25.32 5.59 15.77
C LEU A 564 24.01 5.08 16.42
N PRO A 565 23.69 5.36 17.70
CA PRO A 565 22.43 4.90 18.30
C PRO A 565 21.19 5.44 17.59
N LYS A 566 21.22 6.69 17.10
CA LYS A 566 20.12 7.29 16.33
C LYS A 566 19.96 6.61 14.97
N MET A 567 21.08 6.27 14.32
CA MET A 567 21.07 5.51 13.07
C MET A 567 20.45 4.13 13.27
N LEU A 568 20.84 3.42 14.34
CA LEU A 568 20.32 2.09 14.65
C LEU A 568 18.81 2.11 14.94
N ASP A 569 18.32 3.12 15.67
CA ASP A 569 16.88 3.33 15.85
C ASP A 569 16.17 3.57 14.51
N GLY A 570 16.73 4.47 13.68
CA GLY A 570 16.22 4.72 12.34
C GLY A 570 16.19 3.47 11.45
N LEU A 571 17.23 2.63 11.52
CA LEU A 571 17.32 1.36 10.79
C LEU A 571 16.22 0.38 11.23
N ARG A 572 15.94 0.29 12.53
CA ARG A 572 14.81 -0.52 13.04
C ARG A 572 13.48 0.00 12.51
N LYS A 573 13.27 1.32 12.48
CA LYS A 573 12.04 1.94 11.98
C LYS A 573 11.81 1.72 10.48
N VAL A 574 12.84 1.87 9.64
CA VAL A 574 12.69 1.54 8.21
C VAL A 574 12.46 0.05 7.98
N ASN A 575 13.06 -0.82 8.81
CA ASN A 575 12.83 -2.27 8.72
C ASN A 575 11.38 -2.66 9.07
N LYS A 576 10.70 -1.87 9.93
CA LYS A 576 9.25 -1.98 10.18
C LYS A 576 8.41 -1.46 9.03
N SER A 577 8.79 -0.31 8.48
CA SER A 577 7.99 0.36 7.43
C SER A 577 8.01 -0.38 6.09
N TYR A 578 9.11 -1.05 5.75
CA TYR A 578 9.35 -1.67 4.44
C TYR A 578 9.45 -3.20 4.54
N PRO A 579 8.44 -3.96 4.06
CA PRO A 579 8.35 -5.40 4.31
C PRO A 579 9.55 -6.24 3.84
N SER A 580 10.10 -5.95 2.65
CA SER A 580 11.23 -6.72 2.08
C SER A 580 12.60 -6.17 2.46
N LEU A 581 12.65 -5.09 3.25
CA LEU A 581 13.91 -4.53 3.72
C LEU A 581 14.59 -5.52 4.65
N THR A 582 15.92 -5.64 4.56
CA THR A 582 16.69 -6.41 5.51
C THR A 582 17.90 -5.60 5.95
N THR A 583 17.97 -5.31 7.25
CA THR A 583 19.12 -4.64 7.87
C THR A 583 19.94 -5.68 8.63
N LYS A 584 21.24 -5.78 8.36
CA LYS A 584 22.16 -6.69 9.05
C LYS A 584 23.46 -5.98 9.39
N VAL A 585 24.16 -6.47 10.40
CA VAL A 585 25.53 -6.04 10.73
C VAL A 585 26.46 -7.14 10.25
N GLU A 586 27.46 -6.80 9.44
CA GLU A 586 28.49 -7.75 9.01
C GLU A 586 29.63 -7.84 10.04
N GLU A 587 30.47 -8.86 9.93
CA GLU A 587 31.59 -9.10 10.86
C GLU A 587 32.59 -7.94 10.90
N SER A 588 32.67 -7.14 9.83
CA SER A 588 33.46 -5.90 9.77
C SER A 588 32.91 -4.78 10.65
N GLY A 589 31.69 -4.92 11.21
CA GLY A 589 30.97 -3.86 11.90
C GLY A 589 30.16 -2.96 10.97
N GLU A 590 30.20 -3.20 9.64
CA GLU A 590 29.44 -2.42 8.67
C GLU A 590 27.94 -2.75 8.74
N HIS A 591 27.10 -1.71 8.79
CA HIS A 591 25.66 -1.86 8.68
C HIS A 591 25.26 -1.96 7.21
N VAL A 592 24.54 -3.03 6.88
CA VAL A 592 24.13 -3.33 5.51
C VAL A 592 22.62 -3.31 5.40
N ILE A 593 22.13 -2.66 4.35
CA ILE A 593 20.72 -2.67 3.95
C ILE A 593 20.59 -3.44 2.64
N LEU A 594 19.68 -4.40 2.60
CA LEU A 594 19.28 -5.12 1.39
C LEU A 594 17.90 -4.63 0.93
N GLY A 595 17.78 -4.31 -0.35
CA GLY A 595 16.53 -3.91 -0.99
C GLY A 595 16.34 -4.51 -2.38
N THR A 596 15.16 -4.28 -2.95
CA THR A 596 14.74 -4.86 -4.23
C THR A 596 15.35 -4.15 -5.44
N GLY A 597 15.63 -2.85 -5.35
CA GLY A 597 16.16 -2.04 -6.45
C GLY A 597 16.50 -0.60 -6.04
N GLU A 598 17.02 0.18 -7.00
CA GLU A 598 17.52 1.55 -6.78
C GLU A 598 16.44 2.48 -6.22
N LEU A 599 15.29 2.59 -6.89
CA LEU A 599 14.19 3.46 -6.42
C LEU A 599 13.70 3.10 -5.02
N TYR A 600 13.73 1.81 -4.67
CA TYR A 600 13.29 1.34 -3.35
C TYR A 600 14.29 1.77 -2.27
N LEU A 601 15.58 1.54 -2.50
CA LEU A 601 16.62 1.95 -1.56
C LEU A 601 16.73 3.47 -1.46
N ASP A 602 16.48 4.20 -2.53
CA ASP A 602 16.46 5.67 -2.49
C ASP A 602 15.33 6.19 -1.60
N CYS A 603 14.13 5.59 -1.66
CA CYS A 603 13.03 5.93 -0.75
C CYS A 603 13.34 5.52 0.70
N VAL A 604 13.89 4.33 0.92
CA VAL A 604 14.32 3.87 2.26
C VAL A 604 15.37 4.81 2.85
N MET A 605 16.35 5.23 2.05
CA MET A 605 17.40 6.15 2.50
C MET A 605 16.87 7.55 2.75
N HIS A 606 15.90 8.00 1.95
CA HIS A 606 15.17 9.24 2.21
C HIS A 606 14.48 9.18 3.58
N ASP A 607 13.72 8.13 3.85
CA ASP A 607 12.96 7.99 5.11
C ASP A 607 13.90 7.83 6.31
N LEU A 608 14.98 7.05 6.16
CA LEU A 608 16.01 6.92 7.17
C LEU A 608 16.60 8.29 7.54
N ARG A 609 17.03 9.08 6.55
CA ARG A 609 17.69 10.39 6.75
C ARG A 609 16.73 11.48 7.20
N LYS A 610 15.50 11.52 6.66
CA LYS A 610 14.56 12.64 6.84
C LYS A 610 13.46 12.37 7.87
N MET A 611 12.90 11.16 7.89
CA MET A 611 11.77 10.86 8.77
C MET A 611 12.23 10.37 10.14
N TYR A 612 13.17 9.42 10.19
CA TYR A 612 13.43 8.68 11.42
C TYR A 612 14.67 9.11 12.20
N SER A 613 15.80 9.38 11.53
CA SER A 613 17.08 9.63 12.23
C SER A 613 17.52 11.09 12.27
N GLU A 614 17.21 11.90 11.24
CA GLU A 614 17.67 13.29 11.09
C GLU A 614 19.19 13.48 11.19
N ILE A 615 19.95 12.49 10.74
CA ILE A 615 21.42 12.54 10.72
C ILE A 615 21.96 12.44 9.28
N ASP A 616 23.20 12.89 9.11
CA ASP A 616 23.93 12.68 7.87
C ASP A 616 24.51 11.26 7.82
N ILE A 617 24.17 10.53 6.76
CA ILE A 617 24.54 9.12 6.58
C ILE A 617 25.38 8.98 5.32
N LYS A 618 26.60 8.45 5.48
CA LYS A 618 27.47 8.01 4.38
C LYS A 618 26.91 6.72 3.81
N VAL A 619 26.80 6.67 2.49
CA VAL A 619 26.34 5.48 1.76
C VAL A 619 27.47 5.02 0.86
N LEU A 620 27.89 3.77 1.05
CA LEU A 620 28.83 3.11 0.19
C LEU A 620 28.07 2.14 -0.71
N ILE A 621 28.11 2.39 -2.01
CA ILE A 621 27.60 1.45 -2.99
C ILE A 621 28.60 0.30 -3.03
N MET A 622 28.24 -0.81 -2.40
CA MET A 622 28.96 -2.05 -2.61
C MET A 622 28.63 -2.50 -4.04
N HIS A 623 29.62 -2.50 -4.93
CA HIS A 623 29.47 -3.11 -6.26
C HIS A 623 28.84 -4.48 -6.10
N LEU A 624 27.82 -4.76 -6.93
CA LEU A 624 27.01 -5.99 -6.97
C LEU A 624 27.81 -7.23 -6.59
N GLN A 625 27.95 -7.49 -5.29
CA GLN A 625 28.26 -8.81 -4.78
C GLN A 625 26.93 -9.52 -4.78
N GLN A 626 26.52 -9.95 -5.97
CA GLN A 626 25.46 -10.93 -6.14
C GLN A 626 25.74 -12.02 -5.10
N LYS A 627 24.76 -12.35 -4.26
CA LYS A 627 24.88 -13.48 -3.31
C LYS A 627 25.40 -14.66 -4.12
N TYR A 628 26.70 -14.96 -4.00
CA TYR A 628 27.26 -16.19 -4.53
C TYR A 628 26.60 -17.27 -3.69
N SER A 629 25.55 -17.86 -4.26
CA SER A 629 25.02 -19.10 -3.74
C SER A 629 26.08 -20.11 -4.14
N ASP A 630 26.85 -20.61 -3.16
CA ASP A 630 27.89 -21.61 -3.37
C ASP A 630 27.28 -22.91 -3.89
N PHE A 631 26.97 -22.94 -5.19
CA PHE A 631 26.56 -24.13 -5.89
C PHE A 631 27.82 -24.77 -6.48
N ASN A 632 28.44 -25.63 -5.68
CA ASN A 632 29.42 -26.65 -6.04
C ASN A 632 30.17 -26.46 -7.38
N MET A 633 31.19 -25.59 -7.35
CA MET A 633 32.23 -25.50 -8.37
C MET A 633 33.24 -26.67 -8.25
N TRP A 634 32.75 -27.90 -8.11
CA TRP A 634 33.56 -29.14 -8.01
C TRP A 634 33.30 -30.15 -9.13
N PHE A 635 32.46 -29.84 -10.12
CA PHE A 635 32.09 -30.79 -11.19
C PHE A 635 32.52 -30.41 -12.62
N PHE A 636 33.26 -29.32 -12.82
CA PHE A 636 33.60 -28.84 -14.18
C PHE A 636 35.10 -28.70 -14.51
N LEU A 637 35.98 -29.38 -13.76
CA LEU A 637 37.39 -29.58 -14.16
C LEU A 637 37.72 -31.08 -14.20
N GLY A 638 37.00 -31.81 -15.04
CA GLY A 638 37.37 -33.16 -15.49
C GLY A 638 37.87 -33.10 -16.93
N PHE A 639 39.16 -32.86 -17.13
CA PHE A 639 39.84 -33.11 -18.41
C PHE A 639 39.84 -34.63 -18.69
N PRO A 640 39.49 -35.09 -19.91
CA PRO A 640 39.87 -36.41 -20.37
C PRO A 640 41.22 -36.38 -21.11
N ILE A 641 42.13 -37.24 -20.65
CA ILE A 641 43.37 -37.78 -21.28
C ILE A 641 44.52 -36.79 -21.49
#